data_AF-A0A8T9AX97-F1
#
_entry.id   AF-A0A8T9AX97-F1
#
_cell.length_a   1.000
_cell.length_b   1.000
_cell.length_c   1.000
_cell.angle_alpha   90.00
_cell.angle_beta   90.00
_cell.angle_gamma   90.00
#
_symmetry.space_group_name_H-M   'P 1'
#
loop_
_entity.id
_entity.type
_entity.pdbx_description
1 polymer ?
#
loop_
_entity_poly.entity_id
_entity_poly.type
_entity_poly.pdbx_seq_one_letter_code
_entity_poly.pdbx_strand_id
1 'polypeptide(L)'
;MDIVRLAINNARLTISVLVFLLIAGWVAYQSTPKEAEPDVPIPMMYVSLIYQGISPEDSERLLLRPMESKLKSLKGLKEMRSAAFQGGGYVLVEFQPQTNLATALQDTRSKVQDGKADLPQAAEEPVVTEVNISEFPVLVVTLSGELPERVLAAAARELRDRIEEVPGVLEGSLQGSRDDLVEVVIDPMKLSSYGLQLDQLIGAVGASNSLVAAGNIEGSQGKYAVKVPSLIETPEDVAALPVVAGPNAVVQAKDIATIRSTFADATTITRLNGKPAIAIEVKKRIGANLIDTLTKVRAVSDAFVKTMPEGMHVTYTQDKSVFVNQLLGDLQNHVMIAVILVFIVILYALSGRASLLIGLAIPSSFLIGILLLAMMGYTINMIVLFSLILAVGMLVDDAIIVTEFAERRMSEGMPKQEAFALAAKRMAGPVIAATMTRIAAFSPLLFWPGIIGDFMKYMPITLIVTLSASMLYALVFAPTLGAIFAKAPDHHADDNRDGWYMAVVKQAVRFPITVMVLTVMLLVGIFVGYSKYGAGVEFFPSVEPDYGLLYVHARGNLSLAEMDTATKIAENRLLGWPGLKSVYTRVGKSQGGGQDVPEDVVGVIQYEFIDWRERKSANQILNDLRGVMAGIPGVDVEVRVPEAGPPTGKPIQIRLSAIDPKGLDEKARAVAARIAKVPGVIDVSDGLPPPGVDWALEVDRAKAAQYGISPTSVGTVVQLVTNGLKLSEYRPAGADKAVDIRLRLPEDRRTLSTLDELRVQTSQGSVPISNFVVRKAKPSVGILNRIDGARTVVVQANVAAGKQVAAVQQEVTQAVTDMNLGSGIRWKLAGSNEDSAEASAFLSKAFGAAIFLIFLVLLAQFNKFTSVWLVLSCVVMATIGVFLGLLITGETFGIVMSGIGVIALAGVVVNNNIVLIDTYDRLREEGWDKMDAVLQTCRERARPVVLTAVSAILGVLPIAFGLGLEIFHHETTINAPSTQWWISLSSAIVFGLSFATVLTLVVTPSMLMVFTRAKVKPGARRGLISRLFRRGKGEISSDAPTVDAAEPAIAFPKAAE
;
A
#
# COMPACT_ATOMS: atom_id res chain seq x y z
N MET A 1 40.38 -2.82 21.90
CA MET A 1 39.34 -3.85 21.75
C MET A 1 40.02 -5.22 21.72
N ASP A 2 40.08 -5.91 22.86
CA ASP A 2 40.62 -7.28 22.94
C ASP A 2 39.67 -8.34 22.40
N ILE A 3 38.40 -7.99 22.12
CA ILE A 3 37.39 -8.87 21.51
C ILE A 3 37.87 -9.44 20.17
N VAL A 4 38.51 -8.62 19.32
CA VAL A 4 39.00 -9.09 18.02
C VAL A 4 40.17 -10.06 18.18
N ARG A 5 41.10 -9.79 19.09
CA ARG A 5 42.20 -10.71 19.40
C ARG A 5 41.68 -12.02 19.99
N LEU A 6 40.67 -11.95 20.85
CA LEU A 6 40.00 -13.12 21.41
C LEU A 6 39.30 -13.95 20.33
N ALA A 7 38.64 -13.30 19.36
CA ALA A 7 38.02 -13.97 18.22
C ALA A 7 39.05 -14.65 17.31
N ILE A 8 40.22 -14.02 17.08
CA ILE A 8 41.35 -14.60 16.31
C ILE A 8 41.99 -15.78 17.04
N ASN A 9 42.21 -15.65 18.35
CA ASN A 9 42.79 -16.72 19.16
C ASN A 9 41.85 -17.94 19.23
N ASN A 10 40.54 -17.69 19.33
CA ASN A 10 39.50 -18.72 19.34
C ASN A 10 38.88 -18.94 17.96
N ALA A 11 39.68 -18.93 16.89
CA ALA A 11 39.19 -18.99 15.51
C ALA A 11 38.23 -20.16 15.22
N ARG A 12 38.42 -21.32 15.85
CA ARG A 12 37.51 -22.47 15.72
C ARG A 12 36.10 -22.15 16.21
N LEU A 13 35.97 -21.47 17.35
CA LEU A 13 34.67 -21.05 17.89
C LEU A 13 34.02 -20.02 16.97
N THR A 14 34.78 -19.02 16.54
CA THR A 14 34.28 -17.96 15.66
C THR A 14 33.76 -18.50 14.33
N ILE A 15 34.47 -19.45 13.72
CA ILE A 15 34.03 -20.11 12.48
C ILE A 15 32.79 -20.98 12.73
N SER A 16 32.75 -21.75 13.82
CA SER A 16 31.56 -22.55 14.16
C SER A 16 30.32 -21.69 14.37
N VAL A 17 30.45 -20.53 15.00
CA VAL A 17 29.36 -19.56 15.17
C VAL A 17 28.92 -19.01 13.81
N LEU A 18 29.86 -18.66 12.93
CA LEU A 18 29.52 -18.21 11.58
C LEU A 18 28.74 -19.28 10.81
N VAL A 19 29.23 -20.53 10.81
CA VAL A 19 28.56 -21.65 10.12
C VAL A 19 27.18 -21.90 10.70
N PHE A 20 27.02 -21.85 12.03
CA PHE A 20 25.71 -21.96 12.68
C PHE A 20 24.75 -20.87 12.21
N LEU A 21 25.20 -19.61 12.19
CA LEU A 21 24.38 -18.48 11.74
C LEU A 21 24.00 -18.60 10.25
N LEU A 22 24.91 -19.09 9.41
CA LEU A 22 24.62 -19.35 8.00
C LEU A 22 23.55 -20.44 7.81
N ILE A 23 23.65 -21.55 8.54
CA ILE A 23 22.66 -22.63 8.49
C ILE A 23 21.31 -22.16 9.03
N ALA A 24 21.31 -21.47 10.18
CA ALA A 24 20.10 -20.91 10.77
C ALA A 24 19.42 -19.90 9.84
N GLY A 25 20.19 -19.00 9.23
CA GLY A 25 19.68 -18.05 8.24
C GLY A 25 19.16 -18.71 6.97
N TRP A 26 19.80 -19.80 6.51
CA TRP A 26 19.32 -20.58 5.37
C TRP A 26 17.98 -21.27 5.67
N VAL A 27 17.85 -21.86 6.87
CA VAL A 27 16.58 -22.44 7.34
C VAL A 27 15.51 -21.36 7.43
N ALA A 28 15.83 -20.19 8.00
CA ALA A 28 14.91 -19.05 8.09
C ALA A 28 14.46 -18.55 6.71
N TYR A 29 15.38 -18.46 5.73
CA TYR A 29 15.05 -18.09 4.36
C TYR A 29 14.04 -19.06 3.70
N GLN A 30 14.16 -20.35 3.99
CA GLN A 30 13.26 -21.37 3.44
C GLN A 30 11.90 -21.44 4.16
N SER A 31 11.86 -21.18 5.47
CA SER A 31 10.62 -21.28 6.26
C SER A 31 9.77 -20.00 6.25
N THR A 32 10.38 -18.85 5.98
CA THR A 32 9.67 -17.56 6.02
C THR A 32 8.68 -17.44 4.84
N PRO A 33 7.41 -17.03 5.08
CA PRO A 33 6.44 -16.82 4.02
C PRO A 33 6.90 -15.75 3.00
N LYS A 34 6.52 -15.95 1.74
CA LYS A 34 6.81 -15.07 0.61
C LYS A 34 5.55 -14.32 0.18
N GLU A 35 5.63 -13.01 0.07
CA GLU A 35 4.50 -12.12 -0.24
C GLU A 35 4.94 -11.02 -1.23
N ALA A 36 4.02 -10.44 -2.00
CA ALA A 36 4.35 -9.27 -2.83
C ALA A 36 4.46 -8.00 -1.99
N GLU A 37 3.51 -7.81 -1.07
CA GLU A 37 3.36 -6.62 -0.24
C GLU A 37 3.55 -6.99 1.24
N PRO A 38 4.01 -6.06 2.10
CA PRO A 38 4.00 -6.27 3.53
C PRO A 38 2.57 -6.33 4.10
N ASP A 39 2.36 -7.23 5.05
CA ASP A 39 1.09 -7.36 5.77
C ASP A 39 0.94 -6.24 6.81
N VAL A 40 0.22 -5.18 6.42
CA VAL A 40 -0.07 -4.01 7.25
C VAL A 40 -1.58 -3.90 7.46
N PRO A 41 -2.09 -4.01 8.70
CA PRO A 41 -3.51 -3.78 8.96
C PRO A 41 -3.82 -2.30 8.72
N ILE A 42 -4.88 -2.01 7.96
CA ILE A 42 -5.29 -0.63 7.73
C ILE A 42 -6.07 -0.18 8.98
N PRO A 43 -5.77 0.98 9.59
CA PRO A 43 -6.46 1.46 10.78
C PRO A 43 -7.87 1.99 10.47
N MET A 44 -8.70 1.20 9.80
CA MET A 44 -10.07 1.54 9.40
C MET A 44 -11.06 0.50 9.92
N MET A 45 -12.15 0.98 10.50
CA MET A 45 -13.27 0.15 10.94
C MET A 45 -14.51 0.50 10.12
N TYR A 46 -15.21 -0.52 9.62
CA TYR A 46 -16.43 -0.38 8.85
C TYR A 46 -17.63 -0.76 9.70
N VAL A 47 -18.52 0.20 9.93
CA VAL A 47 -19.79 0.01 10.65
C VAL A 47 -20.92 -0.02 9.64
N SER A 48 -21.55 -1.19 9.48
CA SER A 48 -22.69 -1.38 8.57
C SER A 48 -24.01 -1.15 9.31
N LEU A 49 -24.91 -0.35 8.72
CA LEU A 49 -26.25 -0.07 9.23
C LEU A 49 -27.28 -0.43 8.15
N ILE A 50 -28.03 -1.52 8.36
CA ILE A 50 -28.99 -2.00 7.35
C ILE A 50 -30.42 -1.76 7.85
N TYR A 51 -31.23 -1.12 7.02
CA TYR A 51 -32.67 -1.01 7.23
C TYR A 51 -33.42 -1.07 5.91
N GLN A 52 -33.95 -2.25 5.60
CA GLN A 52 -34.53 -2.55 4.29
C GLN A 52 -35.63 -1.55 3.90
N GLY A 53 -35.48 -0.95 2.72
CA GLY A 53 -36.47 -0.02 2.14
C GLY A 53 -36.43 1.43 2.67
N ILE A 54 -35.49 1.79 3.55
CA ILE A 54 -35.31 3.19 3.98
C ILE A 54 -34.80 4.07 2.82
N SER A 55 -35.25 5.32 2.75
CA SER A 55 -34.73 6.33 1.82
C SER A 55 -33.33 6.80 2.24
N PRO A 56 -32.48 7.29 1.33
CA PRO A 56 -31.17 7.84 1.69
C PRO A 56 -31.24 8.97 2.72
N GLU A 57 -32.21 9.89 2.62
CA GLU A 57 -32.36 11.01 3.54
C GLU A 57 -32.81 10.55 4.94
N ASP A 58 -33.72 9.58 5.00
CA ASP A 58 -34.12 9.00 6.27
C ASP A 58 -32.99 8.17 6.87
N SER A 59 -32.20 7.47 6.06
CA SER A 59 -31.00 6.74 6.51
C SER A 59 -29.97 7.69 7.11
N GLU A 60 -29.70 8.82 6.44
CA GLU A 60 -28.85 9.88 7.01
C GLU A 60 -29.37 10.32 8.38
N ARG A 61 -30.67 10.59 8.48
CA ARG A 61 -31.28 11.19 9.67
C ARG A 61 -31.41 10.21 10.83
N LEU A 62 -31.84 8.98 10.57
CA LEU A 62 -32.25 7.99 11.57
C LEU A 62 -31.16 6.95 11.86
N LEU A 63 -30.22 6.70 10.94
CA LEU A 63 -29.15 5.73 11.12
C LEU A 63 -27.79 6.41 11.31
N LEU A 64 -27.38 7.23 10.34
CA LEU A 64 -26.03 7.82 10.35
C LEU A 64 -25.85 8.85 11.46
N ARG A 65 -26.72 9.86 11.58
CA ARG A 65 -26.53 10.94 12.57
C ARG A 65 -26.43 10.44 14.02
N PRO A 66 -27.30 9.51 14.49
CA PRO A 66 -27.13 8.93 15.83
C PRO A 66 -25.80 8.21 15.97
N MET A 67 -25.42 7.40 14.98
CA MET A 67 -24.19 6.61 15.01
C MET A 67 -22.93 7.48 14.97
N GLU A 68 -22.87 8.44 14.06
CA GLU A 68 -21.81 9.47 13.95
C GLU A 68 -21.62 10.21 15.29
N SER A 69 -22.72 10.56 15.96
CA SER A 69 -22.65 11.28 17.24
C SER A 69 -22.00 10.46 18.35
N LYS A 70 -22.18 9.12 18.38
CA LYS A 70 -21.50 8.26 19.35
C LYS A 70 -20.05 8.04 18.98
N LEU A 71 -19.79 7.75 17.70
CA LEU A 71 -18.46 7.42 17.17
C LEU A 71 -17.50 8.62 17.20
N LYS A 72 -18.00 9.86 17.13
CA LYS A 72 -17.16 11.07 17.25
C LYS A 72 -16.39 11.17 18.57
N SER A 73 -16.82 10.45 19.61
CA SER A 73 -16.14 10.42 20.92
C SER A 73 -14.97 9.43 21.01
N LEU A 74 -14.72 8.67 19.93
CA LEU A 74 -13.62 7.71 19.87
C LEU A 74 -12.26 8.41 19.95
N LYS A 75 -11.34 7.83 20.74
CA LYS A 75 -9.97 8.33 20.87
C LYS A 75 -9.15 7.90 19.65
N GLY A 76 -8.26 8.78 19.18
CA GLY A 76 -7.40 8.49 18.04
C GLY A 76 -8.11 8.51 16.69
N LEU A 77 -9.35 9.03 16.61
CA LEU A 77 -10.05 9.23 15.35
C LEU A 77 -9.32 10.25 14.47
N LYS A 78 -8.97 9.87 13.23
CA LYS A 78 -8.38 10.74 12.22
C LYS A 78 -9.46 11.35 11.31
N GLU A 79 -10.31 10.51 10.72
CA GLU A 79 -11.38 10.94 9.82
C GLU A 79 -12.58 9.98 9.97
N MET A 80 -13.79 10.52 9.91
CA MET A 80 -15.02 9.71 9.86
C MET A 80 -15.75 9.98 8.54
N ARG A 81 -15.85 8.97 7.69
CA ARG A 81 -16.60 9.02 6.42
C ARG A 81 -17.87 8.19 6.56
N SER A 82 -18.98 8.70 6.07
CA SER A 82 -20.25 7.98 6.12
C SER A 82 -21.04 8.22 4.84
N ALA A 83 -21.79 7.20 4.44
CA ALA A 83 -22.63 7.26 3.26
C ALA A 83 -24.00 6.67 3.56
N ALA A 84 -25.05 7.42 3.25
CA ALA A 84 -26.42 6.93 3.33
C ALA A 84 -26.92 6.62 1.93
N PHE A 85 -27.59 5.49 1.77
CA PHE A 85 -28.09 5.01 0.50
C PHE A 85 -29.43 4.29 0.71
N GLN A 86 -30.07 3.88 -0.38
CA GLN A 86 -31.34 3.18 -0.29
C GLN A 86 -31.16 1.83 0.42
N GLY A 87 -31.92 1.60 1.49
CA GLY A 87 -31.86 0.37 2.28
C GLY A 87 -30.83 0.37 3.43
N GLY A 88 -30.09 1.45 3.65
CA GLY A 88 -29.16 1.53 4.77
C GLY A 88 -28.11 2.63 4.68
N GLY A 89 -27.02 2.45 5.40
CA GLY A 89 -25.87 3.34 5.42
C GLY A 89 -24.66 2.66 6.04
N TYR A 90 -23.50 3.28 5.92
CA TYR A 90 -22.31 2.84 6.63
C TYR A 90 -21.54 4.02 7.23
N VAL A 91 -20.76 3.73 8.26
CA VAL A 91 -19.78 4.66 8.84
C VAL A 91 -18.40 3.99 8.81
N LEU A 92 -17.49 4.58 8.06
CA LEU A 92 -16.08 4.24 8.01
C LEU A 92 -15.31 5.15 8.99
N VAL A 93 -14.62 4.54 9.94
CA VAL A 93 -13.89 5.22 11.00
C VAL A 93 -12.40 4.98 10.79
N GLU A 94 -11.66 6.01 10.36
CA GLU A 94 -10.21 5.97 10.19
C GLU A 94 -9.51 6.45 11.46
N PHE A 95 -8.61 5.63 12.00
CA PHE A 95 -7.82 5.92 13.19
C PHE A 95 -6.41 6.40 12.83
N GLN A 96 -5.79 7.13 13.77
CA GLN A 96 -4.38 7.43 13.69
C GLN A 96 -3.58 6.12 13.71
N PRO A 97 -2.55 5.96 12.86
CA PRO A 97 -1.74 4.74 12.76
C PRO A 97 -1.12 4.26 14.08
N GLN A 98 -0.85 5.17 15.02
CA GLN A 98 -0.27 4.84 16.34
C GLN A 98 -1.30 4.25 17.32
N THR A 99 -2.57 4.15 16.92
CA THR A 99 -3.67 3.65 17.76
C THR A 99 -3.63 2.12 17.83
N ASN A 100 -3.81 1.56 19.01
CA ASN A 100 -3.97 0.12 19.15
C ASN A 100 -5.32 -0.32 18.55
N LEU A 101 -5.27 -1.05 17.44
CA LEU A 101 -6.46 -1.48 16.69
C LEU A 101 -7.38 -2.41 17.48
N ALA A 102 -6.84 -3.28 18.34
CA ALA A 102 -7.66 -4.15 19.16
C ALA A 102 -8.49 -3.34 20.17
N THR A 103 -7.88 -2.32 20.80
CA THR A 103 -8.59 -1.40 21.69
C THR A 103 -9.58 -0.54 20.91
N ALA A 104 -9.18 0.00 19.76
CA ALA A 104 -10.05 0.80 18.90
C ALA A 104 -11.28 0.01 18.39
N LEU A 105 -11.12 -1.26 18.04
CA LEU A 105 -12.20 -2.15 17.64
C LEU A 105 -13.18 -2.38 18.81
N GLN A 106 -12.66 -2.65 20.01
CA GLN A 106 -13.48 -2.82 21.21
C GLN A 106 -14.24 -1.54 21.56
N ASP A 107 -13.56 -0.39 21.54
CA ASP A 107 -14.17 0.92 21.79
C ASP A 107 -15.24 1.25 20.74
N THR A 108 -14.96 0.96 19.46
CA THR A 108 -15.92 1.13 18.36
C THR A 108 -17.15 0.26 18.56
N ARG A 109 -16.97 -1.04 18.84
CA ARG A 109 -18.09 -1.96 19.15
C ARG A 109 -18.92 -1.47 20.33
N SER A 110 -18.26 -1.00 21.39
CA SER A 110 -18.95 -0.43 22.55
C SER A 110 -19.76 0.82 22.17
N LYS A 111 -19.20 1.72 21.37
CA LYS A 111 -19.90 2.95 20.93
C LYS A 111 -21.04 2.68 19.96
N VAL A 112 -20.89 1.68 19.10
CA VAL A 112 -21.97 1.19 18.24
C VAL A 112 -23.09 0.59 19.08
N GLN A 113 -22.77 -0.18 20.12
CA GLN A 113 -23.75 -0.72 21.04
C GLN A 113 -24.48 0.38 21.84
N ASP A 114 -23.77 1.42 22.29
CA ASP A 114 -24.38 2.61 22.92
C ASP A 114 -25.35 3.33 21.96
N GLY A 115 -24.99 3.37 20.67
CA GLY A 115 -25.79 3.99 19.60
C GLY A 115 -27.01 3.17 19.17
N LYS A 116 -27.00 1.86 19.42
CA LYS A 116 -28.09 0.95 19.06
C LYS A 116 -29.44 1.38 19.64
N ALA A 117 -29.45 1.93 20.85
CA ALA A 117 -30.67 2.40 21.51
C ALA A 117 -31.36 3.57 20.79
N ASP A 118 -30.59 4.33 20.00
CA ASP A 118 -31.08 5.49 19.24
C ASP A 118 -31.51 5.09 17.80
N LEU A 119 -31.32 3.83 17.39
CA LEU A 119 -31.72 3.31 16.08
C LEU A 119 -33.19 2.83 16.09
N PRO A 120 -33.88 2.86 14.92
CA PRO A 120 -35.22 2.27 14.81
C PRO A 120 -35.23 0.76 15.15
N GLN A 121 -36.27 0.29 15.86
CA GLN A 121 -36.39 -1.12 16.26
C GLN A 121 -36.43 -2.12 15.08
N ALA A 122 -36.86 -1.67 13.90
CA ALA A 122 -36.93 -2.49 12.70
C ALA A 122 -35.62 -2.54 11.89
N ALA A 123 -34.59 -1.79 12.30
CA ALA A 123 -33.27 -1.86 11.69
C ALA A 123 -32.55 -3.16 12.12
N GLU A 124 -31.74 -3.70 11.24
CA GLU A 124 -30.90 -4.86 11.56
C GLU A 124 -29.79 -4.45 12.54
N GLU A 125 -29.21 -5.43 13.25
CA GLU A 125 -28.15 -5.13 14.20
C GLU A 125 -26.91 -4.59 13.48
N PRO A 126 -26.33 -3.47 13.96
CA PRO A 126 -25.17 -2.88 13.34
C PRO A 126 -23.95 -3.80 13.53
N VAL A 127 -23.20 -4.03 12.45
CA VAL A 127 -22.00 -4.89 12.46
C VAL A 127 -20.76 -4.03 12.31
N VAL A 128 -19.74 -4.32 13.14
CA VAL A 128 -18.43 -3.66 13.09
C VAL A 128 -17.37 -4.65 12.61
N THR A 129 -16.81 -4.35 11.44
CA THR A 129 -15.76 -5.14 10.78
C THR A 129 -14.49 -4.32 10.63
N GLU A 130 -13.34 -4.93 10.89
CA GLU A 130 -12.02 -4.31 10.62
C GLU A 130 -11.70 -4.43 9.14
N VAL A 131 -11.10 -3.39 8.54
CA VAL A 131 -10.66 -3.43 7.13
C VAL A 131 -9.23 -3.95 7.06
N ASN A 132 -9.02 -5.11 6.42
CA ASN A 132 -7.69 -5.70 6.26
C ASN A 132 -7.36 -5.95 4.78
N ILE A 133 -6.15 -5.57 4.34
CA ILE A 133 -5.65 -5.80 2.97
C ILE A 133 -5.57 -7.29 2.66
N SER A 134 -5.23 -8.11 3.66
CA SER A 134 -5.13 -9.57 3.54
C SER A 134 -6.49 -10.24 3.28
N GLU A 135 -7.61 -9.56 3.52
CA GLU A 135 -8.95 -10.04 3.18
C GLU A 135 -9.37 -9.71 1.73
N PHE A 136 -8.57 -8.96 0.97
CA PHE A 136 -8.81 -8.82 -0.46
C PHE A 136 -8.57 -10.15 -1.19
N PRO A 137 -9.36 -10.43 -2.24
CA PRO A 137 -9.20 -11.67 -2.99
C PRO A 137 -7.80 -11.76 -3.60
N VAL A 138 -7.20 -12.93 -3.49
CA VAL A 138 -5.87 -13.24 -4.01
C VAL A 138 -5.89 -14.09 -5.28
N LEU A 139 -7.06 -14.68 -5.56
CA LEU A 139 -7.38 -15.44 -6.76
C LEU A 139 -8.89 -15.39 -6.96
N VAL A 140 -9.33 -15.21 -8.21
CA VAL A 140 -10.73 -15.33 -8.59
C VAL A 140 -10.89 -16.57 -9.47
N VAL A 141 -11.57 -17.58 -8.94
CA VAL A 141 -11.89 -18.82 -9.66
C VAL A 141 -13.26 -18.67 -10.31
N THR A 142 -13.31 -18.62 -11.63
CA THR A 142 -14.57 -18.34 -12.35
C THR A 142 -15.08 -19.58 -13.05
N LEU A 143 -16.32 -19.98 -12.75
CA LEU A 143 -17.07 -21.01 -13.46
C LEU A 143 -17.91 -20.37 -14.55
N SER A 144 -17.63 -20.69 -15.80
CA SER A 144 -18.34 -20.15 -16.97
C SER A 144 -18.92 -21.26 -17.84
N GLY A 145 -20.08 -21.00 -18.46
CA GLY A 145 -20.74 -21.95 -19.35
C GLY A 145 -22.16 -21.50 -19.73
N GLU A 146 -22.66 -21.99 -20.87
CA GLU A 146 -24.05 -21.78 -21.31
C GLU A 146 -24.98 -22.82 -20.66
N LEU A 147 -24.99 -22.83 -19.34
CA LEU A 147 -25.77 -23.75 -18.53
C LEU A 147 -26.86 -22.99 -17.75
N PRO A 148 -27.96 -23.65 -17.34
CA PRO A 148 -28.93 -23.04 -16.45
C PRO A 148 -28.26 -22.53 -15.17
N GLU A 149 -28.65 -21.32 -14.74
CA GLU A 149 -28.07 -20.63 -13.57
C GLU A 149 -28.03 -21.51 -12.32
N ARG A 150 -29.08 -22.30 -12.08
CA ARG A 150 -29.16 -23.22 -10.93
C ARG A 150 -28.07 -24.29 -10.92
N VAL A 151 -27.66 -24.78 -12.10
CA VAL A 151 -26.57 -25.75 -12.23
C VAL A 151 -25.23 -25.09 -11.95
N LEU A 152 -25.00 -23.89 -12.50
CA LEU A 152 -23.80 -23.10 -12.23
C LEU A 152 -23.69 -22.74 -10.74
N ALA A 153 -24.77 -22.29 -10.12
CA ALA A 153 -24.81 -21.90 -8.71
C ALA A 153 -24.56 -23.08 -7.77
N ALA A 154 -25.16 -24.24 -8.04
CA ALA A 154 -24.92 -25.45 -7.26
C ALA A 154 -23.46 -25.90 -7.36
N ALA A 155 -22.90 -25.96 -8.58
CA ALA A 155 -21.50 -26.30 -8.81
C ALA A 155 -20.54 -25.29 -8.16
N ALA A 156 -20.88 -24.00 -8.18
CA ALA A 156 -20.07 -22.95 -7.55
C ALA A 156 -20.07 -23.04 -6.01
N ARG A 157 -21.22 -23.35 -5.39
CA ARG A 157 -21.30 -23.58 -3.93
C ARG A 157 -20.48 -24.80 -3.52
N GLU A 158 -20.60 -25.92 -4.25
CA GLU A 158 -19.80 -27.12 -3.95
C GLU A 158 -18.29 -26.88 -4.16
N LEU A 159 -17.91 -26.16 -5.23
CA LEU A 159 -16.52 -25.81 -5.47
C LEU A 159 -15.99 -24.88 -4.37
N ARG A 160 -16.77 -23.88 -3.94
CA ARG A 160 -16.42 -23.00 -2.83
C ARG A 160 -16.13 -23.81 -1.57
N ASP A 161 -17.00 -24.75 -1.20
CA ASP A 161 -16.83 -25.53 0.03
C ASP A 161 -15.52 -26.32 0.01
N ARG A 162 -15.21 -26.95 -1.13
CA ARG A 162 -13.94 -27.66 -1.35
C ARG A 162 -12.73 -26.71 -1.33
N ILE A 163 -12.88 -25.47 -1.79
CA ILE A 163 -11.83 -24.44 -1.73
C ILE A 163 -11.62 -23.98 -0.29
N GLU A 164 -12.67 -23.80 0.51
CA GLU A 164 -12.59 -23.40 1.91
C GLU A 164 -11.96 -24.48 2.81
N GLU A 165 -12.04 -25.75 2.43
CA GLU A 165 -11.32 -26.86 3.07
C GLU A 165 -9.79 -26.78 2.88
N VAL A 166 -9.30 -26.00 1.90
CA VAL A 166 -7.86 -25.88 1.63
C VAL A 166 -7.15 -25.10 2.76
N PRO A 167 -6.09 -25.66 3.37
CA PRO A 167 -5.32 -24.95 4.39
C PRO A 167 -4.76 -23.62 3.87
N GLY A 168 -5.05 -22.53 4.60
CA GLY A 168 -4.63 -21.18 4.26
C GLY A 168 -5.69 -20.33 3.55
N VAL A 169 -6.84 -20.91 3.16
CA VAL A 169 -8.03 -20.16 2.74
C VAL A 169 -8.79 -19.65 3.97
N LEU A 170 -9.30 -18.43 3.88
CA LEU A 170 -10.18 -17.83 4.89
C LEU A 170 -11.66 -17.97 4.51
N GLU A 171 -12.00 -17.62 3.27
CA GLU A 171 -13.37 -17.56 2.75
C GLU A 171 -13.32 -17.59 1.21
N GLY A 172 -14.31 -18.21 0.56
CA GLY A 172 -14.56 -18.13 -0.88
C GLY A 172 -15.87 -17.37 -1.16
N SER A 173 -15.80 -16.07 -1.42
CA SER A 173 -17.03 -15.29 -1.64
C SER A 173 -17.59 -15.53 -3.04
N LEU A 174 -18.88 -15.85 -3.15
CA LEU A 174 -19.55 -16.06 -4.45
C LEU A 174 -20.06 -14.75 -5.03
N GLN A 175 -19.68 -14.46 -6.27
CA GLN A 175 -20.12 -13.31 -7.05
C GLN A 175 -20.92 -13.75 -8.28
N GLY A 176 -22.04 -13.10 -8.53
CA GLY A 176 -22.97 -13.47 -9.62
C GLY A 176 -23.88 -14.66 -9.29
N SER A 177 -23.86 -15.15 -8.05
CA SER A 177 -24.81 -16.17 -7.55
C SER A 177 -25.95 -15.48 -6.80
N ARG A 178 -27.20 -15.82 -7.11
CA ARG A 178 -28.38 -15.28 -6.42
C ARG A 178 -28.73 -16.16 -5.22
N ASP A 179 -29.20 -15.53 -4.14
CA ASP A 179 -29.70 -16.24 -2.97
C ASP A 179 -31.01 -16.97 -3.30
N ASP A 180 -31.19 -18.14 -2.69
CA ASP A 180 -32.42 -18.92 -2.82
C ASP A 180 -33.59 -18.18 -2.13
N LEU A 181 -34.77 -18.21 -2.73
CA LEU A 181 -35.97 -17.53 -2.25
C LEU A 181 -37.21 -18.42 -2.45
N VAL A 182 -38.08 -18.51 -1.44
CA VAL A 182 -39.44 -19.03 -1.65
C VAL A 182 -40.39 -17.87 -1.87
N GLU A 183 -40.97 -17.84 -3.06
CA GLU A 183 -41.89 -16.79 -3.48
C GLU A 183 -43.34 -17.30 -3.38
N VAL A 184 -44.14 -16.59 -2.60
CA VAL A 184 -45.58 -16.81 -2.44
C VAL A 184 -46.31 -15.77 -3.27
N VAL A 185 -46.75 -16.17 -4.47
CA VAL A 185 -47.43 -15.30 -5.42
C VAL A 185 -48.93 -15.32 -5.16
N ILE A 186 -49.48 -14.24 -4.61
CA ILE A 186 -50.90 -14.18 -4.25
C ILE A 186 -51.81 -13.92 -5.44
N ASP A 187 -53.02 -14.46 -5.39
CA ASP A 187 -54.12 -14.04 -6.25
C ASP A 187 -55.01 -13.03 -5.49
N PRO A 188 -54.96 -11.72 -5.85
CA PRO A 188 -55.74 -10.69 -5.15
C PRO A 188 -57.25 -10.92 -5.22
N MET A 189 -57.74 -11.57 -6.28
CA MET A 189 -59.17 -11.86 -6.41
C MET A 189 -59.61 -12.89 -5.40
N LYS A 190 -58.84 -13.97 -5.24
CA LYS A 190 -59.11 -15.01 -4.24
C LYS A 190 -59.02 -14.46 -2.82
N LEU A 191 -57.96 -13.68 -2.54
CA LEU A 191 -57.77 -13.08 -1.22
C LEU A 191 -58.97 -12.18 -0.86
N SER A 192 -59.47 -11.39 -1.81
CA SER A 192 -60.67 -10.58 -1.60
C SER A 192 -61.97 -11.40 -1.52
N SER A 193 -62.13 -12.49 -2.29
CA SER A 193 -63.35 -13.31 -2.24
C SER A 193 -63.49 -14.10 -0.94
N TYR A 194 -62.36 -14.52 -0.36
CA TYR A 194 -62.33 -15.16 0.95
C TYR A 194 -62.38 -14.16 2.12
N GLY A 195 -62.37 -12.84 1.84
CA GLY A 195 -62.41 -11.80 2.86
C GLY A 195 -61.18 -11.76 3.77
N LEU A 196 -60.05 -12.29 3.30
CA LEU A 196 -58.83 -12.43 4.09
C LEU A 196 -58.08 -11.10 4.18
N GLN A 197 -57.60 -10.77 5.38
CA GLN A 197 -56.70 -9.64 5.57
C GLN A 197 -55.24 -10.11 5.49
N LEU A 198 -54.35 -9.28 4.91
CA LEU A 198 -52.93 -9.60 4.82
C LEU A 198 -52.30 -9.85 6.20
N ASP A 199 -52.72 -9.11 7.22
CA ASP A 199 -52.22 -9.26 8.59
C ASP A 199 -52.54 -10.63 9.19
N GLN A 200 -53.68 -11.23 8.82
CA GLN A 200 -54.04 -12.59 9.24
C GLN A 200 -53.11 -13.63 8.61
N LEU A 201 -52.71 -13.42 7.36
CA LEU A 201 -51.78 -14.31 6.67
C LEU A 201 -50.37 -14.23 7.27
N ILE A 202 -49.90 -13.02 7.60
CA ILE A 202 -48.61 -12.82 8.31
C ILE A 202 -48.64 -13.54 9.66
N GLY A 203 -49.69 -13.31 10.45
CA GLY A 203 -49.86 -13.93 11.77
C GLY A 203 -49.94 -15.45 11.70
N ALA A 204 -50.68 -16.00 10.72
CA ALA A 204 -50.81 -17.44 10.54
C ALA A 204 -49.49 -18.12 10.17
N VAL A 205 -48.71 -17.52 9.26
CA VAL A 205 -47.40 -18.06 8.86
C VAL A 205 -46.40 -17.96 10.02
N GLY A 206 -46.37 -16.83 10.75
CA GLY A 206 -45.49 -16.66 11.91
C GLY A 206 -45.81 -17.64 13.04
N ALA A 207 -47.09 -17.87 13.34
CA ALA A 207 -47.51 -18.84 14.36
C ALA A 207 -47.20 -20.29 13.98
N SER A 208 -47.18 -20.60 12.68
CA SER A 208 -46.96 -21.95 12.16
C SER A 208 -45.49 -22.31 11.94
N ASN A 209 -44.57 -21.36 12.14
CA ASN A 209 -43.12 -21.58 12.03
C ASN A 209 -42.41 -21.25 13.35
N SER A 210 -42.85 -21.90 14.43
CA SER A 210 -42.31 -21.69 15.78
C SER A 210 -41.89 -23.02 16.41
N LEU A 211 -40.64 -23.13 16.83
CA LEU A 211 -40.12 -24.32 17.50
C LEU A 211 -40.70 -24.46 18.92
N VAL A 212 -41.35 -25.60 19.21
CA VAL A 212 -41.80 -25.95 20.56
C VAL A 212 -40.83 -26.94 21.20
N ALA A 213 -40.08 -26.48 22.20
CA ALA A 213 -39.17 -27.33 22.98
C ALA A 213 -39.95 -28.11 24.06
N ALA A 214 -40.48 -29.29 23.70
CA ALA A 214 -41.33 -30.11 24.58
C ALA A 214 -40.59 -30.87 25.70
N GLY A 215 -39.26 -30.78 25.75
CA GLY A 215 -38.45 -31.36 26.82
C GLY A 215 -38.30 -32.88 26.76
N ASN A 216 -37.91 -33.49 27.89
CA ASN A 216 -37.75 -34.93 28.01
C ASN A 216 -38.78 -35.51 28.98
N ILE A 217 -39.31 -36.68 28.66
CA ILE A 217 -40.06 -37.50 29.63
C ILE A 217 -39.08 -38.50 30.23
N GLU A 218 -38.96 -38.51 31.56
CA GLU A 218 -38.06 -39.39 32.31
C GLU A 218 -38.88 -40.35 33.19
N GLY A 219 -38.76 -41.64 32.90
CA GLY A 219 -39.41 -42.72 33.65
C GLY A 219 -38.38 -43.69 34.23
N SER A 220 -38.83 -44.71 34.98
CA SER A 220 -37.95 -45.71 35.62
C SER A 220 -37.14 -46.58 34.65
N GLN A 221 -37.51 -46.61 33.37
CA GLN A 221 -36.85 -47.38 32.32
C GLN A 221 -36.08 -46.53 31.30
N GLY A 222 -36.01 -45.20 31.48
CA GLY A 222 -35.22 -44.35 30.60
C GLY A 222 -35.75 -42.93 30.43
N LYS A 223 -34.96 -42.13 29.72
CA LYS A 223 -35.22 -40.72 29.41
C LYS A 223 -35.40 -40.56 27.91
N TYR A 224 -36.58 -40.13 27.48
CA TYR A 224 -36.94 -39.95 26.08
C TYR A 224 -37.15 -38.47 25.77
N ALA A 225 -36.51 -37.98 24.71
CA ALA A 225 -36.75 -36.63 24.21
C ALA A 225 -38.07 -36.58 23.43
N VAL A 226 -38.95 -35.64 23.79
CA VAL A 226 -40.20 -35.36 23.07
C VAL A 226 -39.96 -34.19 22.13
N LYS A 227 -40.25 -34.38 20.84
CA LYS A 227 -40.11 -33.35 19.81
C LYS A 227 -41.47 -33.07 19.17
N VAL A 228 -41.80 -31.80 18.98
CA VAL A 228 -42.99 -31.36 18.25
C VAL A 228 -42.52 -30.65 16.97
N PRO A 229 -42.42 -31.37 15.83
CA PRO A 229 -41.96 -30.79 14.58
C PRO A 229 -43.02 -29.80 14.07
N SER A 230 -42.65 -28.53 14.05
CA SER A 230 -43.52 -27.39 13.70
C SER A 230 -42.77 -26.32 12.90
N LEU A 231 -41.58 -26.67 12.40
CA LEU A 231 -40.78 -25.81 11.55
C LEU A 231 -41.06 -26.14 10.09
N ILE A 232 -41.00 -25.11 9.25
CA ILE A 232 -41.07 -25.26 7.79
C ILE A 232 -39.72 -25.83 7.32
N GLU A 233 -39.73 -26.92 6.56
CA GLU A 233 -38.51 -27.51 5.99
C GLU A 233 -38.50 -27.45 4.47
N THR A 234 -39.68 -27.46 3.84
CA THR A 234 -39.86 -27.50 2.40
C THR A 234 -40.84 -26.42 1.91
N PRO A 235 -40.76 -25.98 0.64
CA PRO A 235 -41.78 -25.13 0.03
C PRO A 235 -43.19 -25.73 0.08
N GLU A 236 -43.31 -27.05 0.06
CA GLU A 236 -44.57 -27.79 0.18
C GLU A 236 -45.22 -27.58 1.56
N ASP A 237 -44.41 -27.48 2.63
CA ASP A 237 -44.91 -27.15 3.97
C ASP A 237 -45.56 -25.77 3.98
N VAL A 238 -44.92 -24.79 3.31
CA VAL A 238 -45.47 -23.44 3.15
C VAL A 238 -46.82 -23.48 2.42
N ALA A 239 -46.94 -24.31 1.38
CA ALA A 239 -48.16 -24.46 0.61
C ALA A 239 -49.31 -25.11 1.41
N ALA A 240 -49.00 -25.98 2.35
CA ALA A 240 -49.96 -26.68 3.22
C ALA A 240 -50.41 -25.86 4.44
N LEU A 241 -49.78 -24.71 4.71
CA LEU A 241 -50.08 -23.89 5.89
C LEU A 241 -51.57 -23.48 5.94
N PRO A 242 -52.25 -23.69 7.08
CA PRO A 242 -53.61 -23.21 7.27
C PRO A 242 -53.59 -21.69 7.47
N VAL A 243 -54.29 -20.95 6.61
CA VAL A 243 -54.37 -19.49 6.69
C VAL A 243 -55.60 -19.05 7.47
N VAL A 244 -56.76 -19.66 7.18
CA VAL A 244 -58.01 -19.45 7.94
C VAL A 244 -58.77 -20.76 8.05
N ALA A 245 -59.33 -21.02 9.23
CA ALA A 245 -60.15 -22.19 9.51
C ALA A 245 -61.57 -21.76 9.92
N GLY A 246 -62.57 -22.37 9.29
CA GLY A 246 -63.97 -22.33 9.72
C GLY A 246 -64.41 -23.68 10.31
N PRO A 247 -65.68 -23.82 10.74
CA PRO A 247 -66.19 -25.04 11.36
C PRO A 247 -66.15 -26.27 10.45
N ASN A 248 -66.25 -26.06 9.13
CA ASN A 248 -66.42 -27.13 8.13
C ASN A 248 -65.30 -27.18 7.08
N ALA A 249 -64.39 -26.20 7.03
CA ALA A 249 -63.36 -26.11 6.00
C ALA A 249 -62.16 -25.28 6.47
N VAL A 250 -60.98 -25.60 5.93
CA VAL A 250 -59.74 -24.87 6.15
C VAL A 250 -59.24 -24.37 4.80
N VAL A 251 -58.90 -23.09 4.72
CA VAL A 251 -58.25 -22.48 3.56
C VAL A 251 -56.74 -22.54 3.78
N GLN A 252 -56.04 -23.25 2.90
CA GLN A 252 -54.58 -23.37 2.92
C GLN A 252 -53.92 -22.30 2.06
N ALA A 253 -52.62 -22.06 2.27
CA ALA A 253 -51.86 -21.08 1.49
C ALA A 253 -51.92 -21.37 -0.02
N LYS A 254 -51.85 -22.64 -0.44
CA LYS A 254 -51.98 -23.06 -1.85
C LYS A 254 -53.33 -22.71 -2.50
N ASP A 255 -54.38 -22.52 -1.72
CA ASP A 255 -55.71 -22.22 -2.27
C ASP A 255 -55.77 -20.76 -2.76
N ILE A 256 -54.98 -19.88 -2.14
CA ILE A 256 -54.97 -18.42 -2.34
C ILE A 256 -53.69 -17.89 -3.02
N ALA A 257 -52.63 -18.69 -3.07
CA ALA A 257 -51.34 -18.30 -3.63
C ALA A 257 -50.65 -19.46 -4.36
N THR A 258 -49.77 -19.12 -5.30
CA THR A 258 -48.83 -20.06 -5.92
C THR A 258 -47.50 -19.97 -5.20
N ILE A 259 -47.04 -21.06 -4.59
CA ILE A 259 -45.76 -21.13 -3.89
C ILE A 259 -44.73 -21.73 -4.86
N ARG A 260 -43.61 -21.03 -5.07
CA ARG A 260 -42.51 -21.53 -5.92
C ARG A 260 -41.15 -21.27 -5.28
N SER A 261 -40.24 -22.24 -5.42
CA SER A 261 -38.82 -22.06 -5.09
C SER A 261 -38.09 -21.42 -6.28
N THR A 262 -37.58 -20.22 -6.06
CA THR A 262 -36.92 -19.36 -7.05
C THR A 262 -35.67 -18.73 -6.43
N PHE A 263 -35.10 -17.73 -7.10
CA PHE A 263 -34.00 -16.92 -6.59
C PHE A 263 -34.48 -15.49 -6.27
N ALA A 264 -33.82 -14.83 -5.32
CA ALA A 264 -34.00 -13.40 -5.08
C ALA A 264 -33.75 -12.59 -6.36
N ASP A 265 -34.39 -11.43 -6.54
CA ASP A 265 -34.22 -10.63 -7.76
C ASP A 265 -32.74 -10.33 -8.04
N ALA A 266 -32.30 -10.46 -9.29
CA ALA A 266 -30.90 -10.22 -9.64
C ALA A 266 -30.54 -8.75 -9.38
N THR A 267 -29.48 -8.52 -8.63
CA THR A 267 -28.90 -7.19 -8.37
C THR A 267 -27.67 -6.92 -9.23
N THR A 268 -27.01 -7.99 -9.68
CA THR A 268 -25.81 -7.96 -10.51
C THR A 268 -25.85 -9.05 -11.57
N ILE A 269 -25.12 -8.85 -12.67
CA ILE A 269 -24.86 -9.87 -13.70
C ILE A 269 -23.36 -9.98 -13.87
N THR A 270 -22.84 -11.21 -13.82
CA THR A 270 -21.41 -11.50 -13.96
C THR A 270 -21.16 -12.28 -15.25
N ARG A 271 -20.16 -11.87 -16.01
CA ARG A 271 -19.75 -12.52 -17.26
C ARG A 271 -18.23 -12.61 -17.36
N LEU A 272 -17.77 -13.67 -18.01
CA LEU A 272 -16.36 -13.87 -18.38
C LEU A 272 -16.27 -14.12 -19.87
N ASN A 273 -15.49 -13.30 -20.57
CA ASN A 273 -15.32 -13.35 -22.03
C ASN A 273 -16.65 -13.41 -22.79
N GLY A 274 -17.64 -12.61 -22.34
CA GLY A 274 -18.99 -12.54 -22.89
C GLY A 274 -19.96 -13.65 -22.45
N LYS A 275 -19.50 -14.70 -21.75
CA LYS A 275 -20.34 -15.82 -21.29
C LYS A 275 -20.82 -15.62 -19.84
N PRO A 276 -22.03 -16.09 -19.47
CA PRO A 276 -22.49 -16.11 -18.08
C PRO A 276 -21.51 -16.85 -17.18
N ALA A 277 -21.24 -16.29 -16.00
CA ALA A 277 -20.28 -16.86 -15.07
C ALA A 277 -20.60 -16.57 -13.61
N ILE A 278 -20.19 -17.48 -12.72
CA ILE A 278 -20.16 -17.28 -11.27
C ILE A 278 -18.70 -17.30 -10.85
N ALA A 279 -18.27 -16.25 -10.15
CA ALA A 279 -16.90 -16.09 -9.69
C ALA A 279 -16.79 -16.39 -8.20
N ILE A 280 -15.73 -17.09 -7.80
CA ILE A 280 -15.38 -17.39 -6.42
C ILE A 280 -14.15 -16.55 -6.08
N GLU A 281 -14.34 -15.53 -5.27
CA GLU A 281 -13.29 -14.64 -4.77
C GLU A 281 -12.61 -15.29 -3.55
N VAL A 282 -11.42 -15.85 -3.75
CA VAL A 282 -10.68 -16.60 -2.72
C VAL A 282 -9.87 -15.64 -1.86
N LYS A 283 -10.21 -15.57 -0.57
CA LYS A 283 -9.49 -14.78 0.43
C LYS A 283 -8.49 -15.65 1.18
N LYS A 284 -7.27 -15.15 1.38
CA LYS A 284 -6.19 -15.84 2.09
C LYS A 284 -6.30 -15.58 3.60
N ARG A 285 -5.90 -16.55 4.42
CA ARG A 285 -5.65 -16.33 5.84
C ARG A 285 -4.37 -15.53 6.06
N ILE A 286 -4.39 -14.65 7.05
CA ILE A 286 -3.22 -13.88 7.50
C ILE A 286 -2.05 -14.83 7.83
N GLY A 287 -0.85 -14.53 7.34
CA GLY A 287 0.37 -15.32 7.55
C GLY A 287 0.48 -16.64 6.74
N ALA A 288 -0.55 -17.05 6.00
CA ALA A 288 -0.44 -18.23 5.12
C ALA A 288 0.43 -17.96 3.88
N ASN A 289 1.11 -18.98 3.37
CA ASN A 289 1.92 -18.85 2.15
C ASN A 289 1.01 -18.78 0.92
N LEU A 290 1.01 -17.63 0.23
CA LEU A 290 0.14 -17.37 -0.90
C LEU A 290 0.33 -18.37 -2.06
N ILE A 291 1.57 -18.67 -2.43
CA ILE A 291 1.90 -19.50 -3.59
C ILE A 291 1.45 -20.95 -3.37
N ASP A 292 1.70 -21.49 -2.18
CA ASP A 292 1.30 -22.86 -1.82
C ASP A 292 -0.24 -22.99 -1.76
N THR A 293 -0.92 -22.04 -1.11
CA THR A 293 -2.38 -22.04 -1.02
C THR A 293 -3.03 -21.98 -2.40
N LEU A 294 -2.60 -21.08 -3.29
CA LEU A 294 -3.19 -20.97 -4.63
C LEU A 294 -2.90 -22.18 -5.51
N THR A 295 -1.75 -22.83 -5.34
CA THR A 295 -1.43 -24.07 -6.05
C THR A 295 -2.39 -25.21 -5.66
N LYS A 296 -2.71 -25.32 -4.36
CA LYS A 296 -3.69 -26.30 -3.86
C LYS A 296 -5.11 -25.98 -4.32
N VAL A 297 -5.51 -24.70 -4.30
CA VAL A 297 -6.83 -24.25 -4.78
C VAL A 297 -7.02 -24.57 -6.27
N ARG A 298 -6.00 -24.33 -7.11
CA ARG A 298 -6.01 -24.72 -8.54
C ARG A 298 -6.16 -26.23 -8.71
N ALA A 299 -5.37 -27.02 -7.97
CA ALA A 299 -5.44 -28.47 -8.04
C ALA A 299 -6.83 -29.03 -7.69
N VAL A 300 -7.47 -28.47 -6.64
CA VAL A 300 -8.84 -28.84 -6.25
C VAL A 300 -9.85 -28.44 -7.33
N SER A 301 -9.73 -27.22 -7.87
CA SER A 301 -10.63 -26.68 -8.88
C SER A 301 -10.53 -27.44 -10.21
N ASP A 302 -9.31 -27.73 -10.68
CA ASP A 302 -9.07 -28.51 -11.90
C ASP A 302 -9.54 -29.97 -11.77
N ALA A 303 -9.43 -30.55 -10.57
CA ALA A 303 -9.97 -31.88 -10.28
C ALA A 303 -11.50 -31.88 -10.27
N PHE A 304 -12.12 -30.82 -9.73
CA PHE A 304 -13.57 -30.68 -9.64
C PHE A 304 -14.24 -30.60 -11.01
N VAL A 305 -13.70 -29.80 -11.95
CA VAL A 305 -14.27 -29.65 -13.30
C VAL A 305 -14.37 -30.98 -14.05
N LYS A 306 -13.43 -31.90 -13.83
CA LYS A 306 -13.43 -33.23 -14.46
C LYS A 306 -14.63 -34.09 -14.04
N THR A 307 -15.31 -33.74 -12.95
CA THR A 307 -16.49 -34.45 -12.44
C THR A 307 -17.82 -33.82 -12.89
N MET A 308 -17.78 -32.68 -13.56
CA MET A 308 -18.95 -31.88 -13.94
C MET A 308 -19.41 -32.14 -15.39
N PRO A 309 -20.64 -31.73 -15.77
CA PRO A 309 -21.18 -31.92 -17.12
C PRO A 309 -20.33 -31.25 -18.21
N GLU A 310 -20.39 -31.78 -19.44
CA GLU A 310 -19.77 -31.14 -20.62
C GLU A 310 -20.29 -29.70 -20.82
N GLY A 311 -19.37 -28.76 -21.06
CA GLY A 311 -19.69 -27.34 -21.31
C GLY A 311 -19.37 -26.37 -20.17
N MET A 312 -18.90 -26.86 -19.02
CA MET A 312 -18.42 -26.02 -17.91
C MET A 312 -16.90 -25.82 -17.99
N HIS A 313 -16.44 -24.58 -17.83
CA HIS A 313 -15.02 -24.24 -17.82
C HIS A 313 -14.65 -23.43 -16.56
N VAL A 314 -13.58 -23.84 -15.89
CA VAL A 314 -12.91 -23.02 -14.87
C VAL A 314 -11.86 -22.14 -15.54
N THR A 315 -11.88 -20.86 -15.22
CA THR A 315 -10.82 -19.91 -15.56
C THR A 315 -10.35 -19.22 -14.30
N TYR A 316 -9.04 -18.97 -14.23
CA TYR A 316 -8.39 -18.26 -13.15
C TYR A 316 -8.09 -16.83 -13.59
N THR A 317 -8.60 -15.87 -12.84
CA THR A 317 -8.34 -14.43 -13.01
C THR A 317 -7.82 -13.84 -11.69
N GLN A 318 -7.11 -12.73 -11.75
CA GLN A 318 -6.45 -12.06 -10.62
C GLN A 318 -5.55 -12.99 -9.82
N ASP A 319 -4.83 -13.89 -10.49
CA ASP A 319 -3.92 -14.83 -9.82
C ASP A 319 -2.65 -14.10 -9.35
N LYS A 320 -2.66 -13.66 -8.08
CA LYS A 320 -1.50 -13.00 -7.49
C LYS A 320 -0.28 -13.91 -7.40
N SER A 321 -0.42 -15.25 -7.43
CA SER A 321 0.75 -16.15 -7.33
C SER A 321 1.69 -16.03 -8.52
N VAL A 322 1.17 -15.80 -9.73
CA VAL A 322 1.98 -15.65 -10.95
C VAL A 322 2.81 -14.37 -10.84
N PHE A 323 2.14 -13.26 -10.53
CA PHE A 323 2.78 -11.97 -10.33
C PHE A 323 3.83 -12.01 -9.21
N VAL A 324 3.49 -12.58 -8.04
CA VAL A 324 4.42 -12.67 -6.90
C VAL A 324 5.63 -13.54 -7.25
N ASN A 325 5.45 -14.69 -7.91
CA ASN A 325 6.59 -15.54 -8.29
C ASN A 325 7.52 -14.84 -9.29
N GLN A 326 6.96 -14.16 -10.29
CA GLN A 326 7.74 -13.40 -11.27
C GLN A 326 8.47 -12.25 -10.59
N LEU A 327 7.78 -11.43 -9.80
CA LEU A 327 8.35 -10.30 -9.07
C LEU A 327 9.48 -10.71 -8.11
N LEU A 328 9.26 -11.76 -7.31
CA LEU A 328 10.28 -12.26 -6.38
C LEU A 328 11.45 -12.91 -7.12
N GLY A 329 11.19 -13.63 -8.21
CA GLY A 329 12.22 -14.22 -9.07
C GLY A 329 13.11 -13.15 -9.70
N ASP A 330 12.49 -12.13 -10.30
CA ASP A 330 13.17 -10.96 -10.86
C ASP A 330 14.04 -10.28 -9.82
N LEU A 331 13.48 -9.96 -8.64
CA LEU A 331 14.21 -9.29 -7.57
C LEU A 331 15.35 -10.13 -7.01
N GLN A 332 15.17 -11.44 -6.82
CA GLN A 332 16.24 -12.35 -6.41
C GLN A 332 17.37 -12.39 -7.44
N ASN A 333 17.01 -12.42 -8.72
CA ASN A 333 17.96 -12.40 -9.81
C ASN A 333 18.70 -11.03 -9.86
N HIS A 334 18.02 -9.91 -9.61
CA HIS A 334 18.68 -8.61 -9.43
C HIS A 334 19.65 -8.58 -8.24
N VAL A 335 19.28 -9.15 -7.09
CA VAL A 335 20.19 -9.31 -5.94
C VAL A 335 21.44 -10.08 -6.39
N MET A 336 21.27 -11.20 -7.07
CA MET A 336 22.38 -12.04 -7.51
C MET A 336 23.30 -11.32 -8.52
N ILE A 337 22.74 -10.53 -9.43
CA ILE A 337 23.51 -9.69 -10.36
C ILE A 337 24.30 -8.63 -9.62
N ALA A 338 23.67 -7.93 -8.68
CA ALA A 338 24.35 -6.95 -7.86
C ALA A 338 25.55 -7.59 -7.14
N VAL A 339 25.36 -8.78 -6.57
CA VAL A 339 26.42 -9.55 -5.91
C VAL A 339 27.53 -9.92 -6.88
N ILE A 340 27.20 -10.43 -8.08
CA ILE A 340 28.18 -10.83 -9.09
C ILE A 340 28.97 -9.62 -9.61
N LEU A 341 28.30 -8.50 -9.93
CA LEU A 341 28.95 -7.28 -10.40
C LEU A 341 29.92 -6.73 -9.36
N VAL A 342 29.48 -6.67 -8.10
CA VAL A 342 30.34 -6.25 -6.98
C VAL A 342 31.51 -7.22 -6.81
N PHE A 343 31.27 -8.53 -6.90
CA PHE A 343 32.33 -9.54 -6.80
C PHE A 343 33.37 -9.43 -7.93
N ILE A 344 32.94 -9.18 -9.17
CA ILE A 344 33.83 -8.97 -10.33
C ILE A 344 34.73 -7.75 -10.10
N VAL A 345 34.17 -6.65 -9.61
CA VAL A 345 34.92 -5.42 -9.31
C VAL A 345 35.97 -5.67 -8.22
N ILE A 346 35.62 -6.43 -7.18
CA ILE A 346 36.52 -6.79 -6.10
C ILE A 346 37.65 -7.70 -6.60
N LEU A 347 37.33 -8.70 -7.42
CA LEU A 347 38.31 -9.62 -8.01
C LEU A 347 39.32 -8.88 -8.89
N TYR A 348 38.85 -7.90 -9.66
CA TYR A 348 39.73 -7.04 -10.46
C TYR A 348 40.64 -6.15 -9.58
N ALA A 349 40.14 -5.69 -8.44
CA ALA A 349 40.83 -4.72 -7.60
C ALA A 349 41.74 -5.34 -6.54
N LEU A 350 41.49 -6.55 -6.04
CA LEU A 350 42.17 -7.15 -4.88
C LEU A 350 42.69 -8.56 -5.20
N SER A 351 43.48 -9.16 -4.30
CA SER A 351 43.94 -10.54 -4.51
C SER A 351 42.76 -11.51 -4.56
N GLY A 352 42.86 -12.61 -5.32
CA GLY A 352 41.76 -13.58 -5.44
C GLY A 352 41.32 -14.18 -4.09
N ARG A 353 42.25 -14.32 -3.13
CA ARG A 353 41.93 -14.84 -1.78
C ARG A 353 41.25 -13.79 -0.91
N ALA A 354 41.66 -12.52 -0.97
CA ALA A 354 40.94 -11.44 -0.27
C ALA A 354 39.56 -11.23 -0.88
N SER A 355 39.44 -11.32 -2.20
CA SER A 355 38.16 -11.22 -2.89
C SER A 355 37.16 -12.29 -2.44
N LEU A 356 37.61 -13.52 -2.14
CA LEU A 356 36.75 -14.56 -1.58
C LEU A 356 36.28 -14.25 -0.15
N LEU A 357 37.16 -13.71 0.69
CA LEU A 357 36.82 -13.29 2.06
C LEU A 357 35.76 -12.19 2.04
N ILE A 358 35.93 -11.21 1.16
CA ILE A 358 34.99 -10.11 0.99
C ILE A 358 33.69 -10.61 0.36
N GLY A 359 33.78 -11.48 -0.65
CA GLY A 359 32.61 -12.08 -1.31
C GLY A 359 31.73 -12.89 -0.37
N LEU A 360 32.33 -13.56 0.64
CA LEU A 360 31.57 -14.29 1.68
C LEU A 360 30.83 -13.35 2.65
N ALA A 361 31.22 -12.08 2.74
CA ALA A 361 30.54 -11.09 3.58
C ALA A 361 29.08 -10.87 3.15
N ILE A 362 28.81 -10.88 1.84
CA ILE A 362 27.47 -10.63 1.30
C ILE A 362 26.47 -11.72 1.72
N PRO A 363 26.66 -13.01 1.37
CA PRO A 363 25.73 -14.06 1.77
C PRO A 363 25.65 -14.22 3.29
N SER A 364 26.77 -14.02 4.00
CA SER A 364 26.78 -14.11 5.47
C SER A 364 25.90 -13.05 6.11
N SER A 365 26.02 -11.80 5.68
CA SER A 365 25.26 -10.69 6.25
C SER A 365 23.79 -10.75 5.85
N PHE A 366 23.48 -11.25 4.64
CA PHE A 366 22.09 -11.48 4.21
C PHE A 366 21.42 -12.59 5.00
N LEU A 367 22.07 -13.74 5.18
CA LEU A 367 21.48 -14.85 5.93
C LEU A 367 21.30 -14.50 7.42
N ILE A 368 22.27 -13.80 8.02
CA ILE A 368 22.12 -13.27 9.39
C ILE A 368 20.99 -12.24 9.45
N GLY A 369 20.89 -11.36 8.44
CA GLY A 369 19.83 -10.36 8.38
C GLY A 369 18.44 -10.98 8.25
N ILE A 370 18.27 -11.95 7.35
CA ILE A 370 17.02 -12.69 7.15
C ILE A 370 16.65 -13.47 8.42
N LEU A 371 17.63 -14.08 9.12
CA LEU A 371 17.39 -14.74 10.40
C LEU A 371 16.79 -13.76 11.42
N LEU A 372 17.37 -12.57 11.55
CA LEU A 372 16.89 -11.55 12.48
C LEU A 372 15.50 -11.03 12.10
N LEU A 373 15.22 -10.82 10.81
CA LEU A 373 13.89 -10.45 10.33
C LEU A 373 12.84 -11.53 10.61
N ALA A 374 13.19 -12.80 10.40
CA ALA A 374 12.32 -13.93 10.69
C ALA A 374 12.03 -14.04 12.20
N MET A 375 13.02 -13.78 13.06
CA MET A 375 12.82 -13.72 14.52
C MET A 375 11.88 -12.57 14.94
N MET A 376 11.79 -11.50 14.15
CA MET A 376 10.85 -10.40 14.35
C MET A 376 9.46 -10.68 13.77
N GLY A 377 9.27 -11.80 13.06
CA GLY A 377 8.01 -12.19 12.44
C GLY A 377 7.73 -11.53 11.09
N TYR A 378 8.73 -10.94 10.43
CA TYR A 378 8.56 -10.32 9.12
C TYR A 378 8.65 -11.34 7.97
N THR A 379 7.79 -11.18 6.96
CA THR A 379 7.76 -11.98 5.74
C THR A 379 8.81 -11.48 4.73
N ILE A 380 9.17 -12.34 3.76
CA ILE A 380 10.01 -11.93 2.63
C ILE A 380 9.08 -11.31 1.59
N ASN A 381 9.10 -9.97 1.53
CA ASN A 381 8.32 -9.19 0.57
C ASN A 381 9.21 -8.37 -0.37
N MET A 382 8.59 -7.70 -1.34
CA MET A 382 9.28 -6.88 -2.35
C MET A 382 10.19 -5.81 -1.72
N ILE A 383 9.72 -5.12 -0.68
CA ILE A 383 10.48 -4.05 0.00
C ILE A 383 11.69 -4.63 0.71
N VAL A 384 11.55 -5.78 1.38
CA VAL A 384 12.65 -6.49 2.03
C VAL A 384 13.71 -6.89 1.00
N LEU A 385 13.32 -7.56 -0.10
CA LEU A 385 14.26 -7.96 -1.15
C LEU A 385 14.97 -6.77 -1.78
N PHE A 386 14.25 -5.70 -2.10
CA PHE A 386 14.87 -4.50 -2.63
C PHE A 386 15.85 -3.87 -1.64
N SER A 387 15.50 -3.85 -0.36
CA SER A 387 16.41 -3.38 0.70
C SER A 387 17.70 -4.20 0.74
N LEU A 388 17.63 -5.51 0.46
CA LEU A 388 18.84 -6.33 0.30
C LEU A 388 19.66 -5.91 -0.93
N ILE A 389 19.02 -5.63 -2.08
CA ILE A 389 19.72 -5.12 -3.28
C ILE A 389 20.47 -3.84 -2.95
N LEU A 390 19.78 -2.87 -2.33
CA LEU A 390 20.35 -1.60 -1.92
C LEU A 390 21.48 -1.81 -0.89
N ALA A 391 21.34 -2.80 -0.01
CA ALA A 391 22.39 -3.17 0.93
C ALA A 391 23.65 -3.71 0.24
N VAL A 392 23.57 -4.51 -0.84
CA VAL A 392 24.74 -5.18 -1.49
C VAL A 392 25.92 -4.22 -1.66
N GLY A 393 25.66 -3.04 -2.25
CA GLY A 393 26.69 -2.06 -2.54
C GLY A 393 27.36 -1.47 -1.29
N MET A 394 26.59 -1.29 -0.21
CA MET A 394 27.07 -0.73 1.06
C MET A 394 27.68 -1.79 1.99
N LEU A 395 27.26 -3.05 1.83
CA LEU A 395 27.55 -4.14 2.75
C LEU A 395 29.03 -4.52 2.69
N VAL A 396 29.61 -4.41 1.50
CA VAL A 396 30.94 -4.88 1.20
C VAL A 396 32.02 -3.86 1.58
N ASP A 397 31.66 -2.58 1.67
CA ASP A 397 32.56 -1.47 2.01
C ASP A 397 33.39 -1.74 3.27
N ASP A 398 32.73 -2.17 4.35
CA ASP A 398 33.35 -2.33 5.66
C ASP A 398 34.38 -3.48 5.62
N ALA A 399 34.06 -4.56 4.90
CA ALA A 399 34.96 -5.68 4.67
C ALA A 399 36.14 -5.29 3.74
N ILE A 400 35.89 -4.49 2.69
CA ILE A 400 36.95 -3.97 1.79
C ILE A 400 37.97 -3.17 2.60
N ILE A 401 37.53 -2.21 3.42
CA ILE A 401 38.43 -1.31 4.16
C ILE A 401 39.35 -2.10 5.12
N VAL A 402 38.80 -3.10 5.83
CA VAL A 402 39.56 -3.92 6.78
C VAL A 402 40.54 -4.85 6.05
N THR A 403 40.10 -5.53 4.99
CA THR A 403 40.90 -6.51 4.25
C THR A 403 42.01 -5.84 3.44
N GLU A 404 41.73 -4.72 2.75
CA GLU A 404 42.73 -3.97 1.98
C GLU A 404 43.84 -3.43 2.90
N PHE A 405 43.47 -2.88 4.08
CA PHE A 405 44.47 -2.41 5.03
C PHE A 405 45.35 -3.55 5.56
N ALA A 406 44.77 -4.73 5.81
CA ALA A 406 45.53 -5.91 6.20
C ALA A 406 46.48 -6.37 5.08
N GLU A 407 46.02 -6.41 3.83
CA GLU A 407 46.85 -6.77 2.67
C GLU A 407 48.03 -5.83 2.49
N ARG A 408 47.80 -4.51 2.59
CA ARG A 408 48.88 -3.52 2.52
C ARG A 408 49.93 -3.78 3.60
N ARG A 409 49.52 -4.04 4.84
CA ARG A 409 50.47 -4.35 5.93
C ARG A 409 51.21 -5.67 5.72
N MET A 410 50.56 -6.68 5.14
CA MET A 410 51.25 -7.91 4.74
C MET A 410 52.27 -7.67 3.63
N SER A 411 51.97 -6.78 2.66
CA SER A 411 52.92 -6.41 1.60
C SER A 411 54.15 -5.65 2.13
N GLU A 412 53.99 -4.92 3.25
CA GLU A 412 55.08 -4.26 4.00
C GLU A 412 55.91 -5.25 4.87
N GLY A 413 55.58 -6.55 4.83
CA GLY A 413 56.34 -7.62 5.52
C GLY A 413 55.72 -8.11 6.84
N MET A 414 54.54 -7.64 7.24
CA MET A 414 53.88 -8.05 8.49
C MET A 414 53.25 -9.46 8.40
N PRO A 415 53.36 -10.31 9.43
CA PRO A 415 52.68 -11.61 9.46
C PRO A 415 51.15 -11.46 9.39
N LYS A 416 50.47 -12.38 8.70
CA LYS A 416 49.02 -12.33 8.45
C LYS A 416 48.15 -12.16 9.70
N GLN A 417 48.45 -12.88 10.79
CA GLN A 417 47.69 -12.79 12.04
C GLN A 417 47.81 -11.40 12.68
N GLU A 418 49.01 -10.83 12.69
CA GLU A 418 49.27 -9.49 13.23
C GLU A 418 48.67 -8.41 12.34
N ALA A 419 48.77 -8.57 11.01
CA ALA A 419 48.21 -7.65 10.03
C ALA A 419 46.68 -7.53 10.16
N PHE A 420 45.95 -8.64 10.24
CA PHE A 420 44.50 -8.62 10.42
C PHE A 420 44.07 -8.14 11.81
N ALA A 421 44.81 -8.49 12.87
CA ALA A 421 44.53 -7.97 14.21
C ALA A 421 44.75 -6.45 14.30
N LEU A 422 45.80 -5.94 13.66
CA LEU A 422 46.07 -4.50 13.56
C LEU A 422 45.01 -3.80 12.71
N ALA A 423 44.66 -4.38 11.56
CA ALA A 423 43.65 -3.84 10.65
C ALA A 423 42.31 -3.67 11.35
N ALA A 424 41.82 -4.73 11.99
CA ALA A 424 40.55 -4.69 12.69
C ALA A 424 40.58 -3.75 13.91
N LYS A 425 41.68 -3.70 14.68
CA LYS A 425 41.81 -2.75 15.81
C LYS A 425 41.83 -1.29 15.33
N ARG A 426 42.53 -1.00 14.23
CA ARG A 426 42.68 0.37 13.71
C ARG A 426 41.43 0.83 12.96
N MET A 427 40.82 -0.05 12.17
CA MET A 427 39.66 0.29 11.34
C MET A 427 38.34 0.19 12.10
N ALA A 428 38.29 -0.40 13.30
CA ALA A 428 37.07 -0.48 14.10
C ALA A 428 36.37 0.87 14.29
N GLY A 429 37.10 1.93 14.67
CA GLY A 429 36.52 3.27 14.87
C GLY A 429 35.85 3.81 13.60
N PRO A 430 36.63 3.99 12.50
CA PRO A 430 36.07 4.44 11.22
C PRO A 430 34.95 3.56 10.67
N VAL A 431 35.06 2.23 10.77
CA VAL A 431 34.02 1.29 10.29
C VAL A 431 32.75 1.42 11.12
N ILE A 432 32.83 1.39 12.45
CA ILE A 432 31.65 1.57 13.31
C ILE A 432 31.00 2.93 13.04
N ALA A 433 31.79 4.00 12.92
CA ALA A 433 31.28 5.33 12.60
C ALA A 433 30.56 5.33 11.23
N ALA A 434 31.16 4.72 10.19
CA ALA A 434 30.55 4.61 8.88
C ALA A 434 29.23 3.83 8.91
N THR A 435 29.20 2.62 9.49
CA THR A 435 27.97 1.83 9.62
C THR A 435 26.91 2.58 10.43
N MET A 436 27.29 3.22 11.55
CA MET A 436 26.37 4.01 12.37
C MET A 436 25.83 5.22 11.63
N THR A 437 26.59 5.88 10.74
CA THR A 437 26.05 6.95 9.89
C THR A 437 25.02 6.46 8.89
N ARG A 438 25.21 5.25 8.33
CA ARG A 438 24.20 4.63 7.45
C ARG A 438 22.94 4.28 8.25
N ILE A 439 23.08 3.64 9.41
CA ILE A 439 21.97 3.33 10.32
C ILE A 439 21.23 4.62 10.74
N ALA A 440 21.97 5.67 11.10
CA ALA A 440 21.44 6.98 11.47
C ALA A 440 20.68 7.67 10.33
N ALA A 441 21.10 7.48 9.08
CA ALA A 441 20.39 8.02 7.93
C ALA A 441 18.99 7.43 7.78
N PHE A 442 18.86 6.10 7.96
CA PHE A 442 17.59 5.38 7.83
C PHE A 442 16.71 5.41 9.11
N SER A 443 17.29 5.67 10.28
CA SER A 443 16.57 5.62 11.56
C SER A 443 15.34 6.54 11.64
N PRO A 444 15.38 7.80 11.15
CA PRO A 444 14.20 8.67 11.16
C PRO A 444 13.01 8.10 10.39
N LEU A 445 13.25 7.32 9.33
CA LEU A 445 12.19 6.73 8.51
C LEU A 445 11.37 5.67 9.26
N LEU A 446 11.87 5.11 10.35
CA LEU A 446 11.12 4.19 11.22
C LEU A 446 9.90 4.86 11.89
N PHE A 447 9.92 6.19 11.98
CA PHE A 447 8.88 6.97 12.63
C PHE A 447 7.95 7.66 11.63
N TRP A 448 7.93 7.20 10.37
CA TRP A 448 7.02 7.74 9.36
C TRP A 448 5.57 7.42 9.72
N PRO A 449 4.71 8.42 9.99
CA PRO A 449 3.29 8.19 10.21
C PRO A 449 2.55 7.81 8.91
N GLY A 450 1.39 7.21 9.07
CA GLY A 450 0.46 6.93 7.97
C GLY A 450 0.63 5.52 7.40
N ILE A 451 -0.33 5.13 6.56
CA ILE A 451 -0.35 3.82 5.87
C ILE A 451 0.94 3.63 5.07
N ILE A 452 1.40 4.69 4.40
CA ILE A 452 2.64 4.69 3.61
C ILE A 452 3.87 4.47 4.50
N GLY A 453 3.91 5.08 5.68
CA GLY A 453 5.00 4.87 6.63
C GLY A 453 5.05 3.43 7.13
N ASP A 454 3.89 2.83 7.44
CA ASP A 454 3.82 1.42 7.84
C ASP A 454 4.20 0.46 6.72
N PHE A 455 3.91 0.81 5.47
CA PHE A 455 4.38 0.06 4.30
C PHE A 455 5.90 0.21 4.12
N MET A 456 6.44 1.43 4.22
CA MET A 456 7.84 1.73 3.95
C MET A 456 8.79 1.38 5.10
N LYS A 457 8.32 1.18 6.35
CA LYS A 457 9.18 0.85 7.52
C LYS A 457 9.99 -0.43 7.36
N TYR A 458 9.54 -1.37 6.52
CA TYR A 458 10.26 -2.61 6.23
C TYR A 458 11.63 -2.35 5.60
N MET A 459 11.78 -1.25 4.85
CA MET A 459 13.04 -0.87 4.22
C MET A 459 14.13 -0.47 5.23
N PRO A 460 13.95 0.56 6.07
CA PRO A 460 14.95 0.94 7.05
C PRO A 460 15.23 -0.18 8.05
N ILE A 461 14.24 -0.98 8.45
CA ILE A 461 14.48 -2.13 9.35
C ILE A 461 15.43 -3.14 8.70
N THR A 462 15.14 -3.54 7.46
CA THR A 462 15.97 -4.51 6.72
C THR A 462 17.40 -4.00 6.56
N LEU A 463 17.56 -2.72 6.20
CA LEU A 463 18.87 -2.09 6.07
C LEU A 463 19.63 -2.02 7.39
N ILE A 464 18.98 -1.61 8.48
CA ILE A 464 19.63 -1.52 9.80
C ILE A 464 20.10 -2.90 10.26
N VAL A 465 19.26 -3.91 10.12
CA VAL A 465 19.57 -5.30 10.51
C VAL A 465 20.71 -5.88 9.68
N THR A 466 20.67 -5.70 8.35
CA THR A 466 21.69 -6.23 7.44
C THR A 466 23.03 -5.49 7.52
N LEU A 467 23.02 -4.17 7.67
CA LEU A 467 24.23 -3.37 7.89
C LEU A 467 24.87 -3.69 9.25
N SER A 468 24.05 -3.92 10.29
CA SER A 468 24.56 -4.37 11.59
C SER A 468 25.21 -5.76 11.50
N ALA A 469 24.60 -6.68 10.76
CA ALA A 469 25.17 -7.99 10.49
C ALA A 469 26.50 -7.90 9.70
N SER A 470 26.58 -6.96 8.75
CA SER A 470 27.82 -6.71 8.00
C SER A 470 28.94 -6.15 8.85
N MET A 471 28.65 -5.17 9.72
CA MET A 471 29.64 -4.64 10.64
C MET A 471 30.17 -5.75 11.57
N LEU A 472 29.29 -6.62 12.06
CA LEU A 472 29.68 -7.80 12.84
C LEU A 472 30.61 -8.71 12.02
N TYR A 473 30.30 -8.94 10.74
CA TYR A 473 31.14 -9.70 9.83
C TYR A 473 32.51 -9.06 9.62
N ALA A 474 32.56 -7.78 9.26
CA ALA A 474 33.80 -7.06 8.95
C ALA A 474 34.76 -6.97 10.14
N LEU A 475 34.26 -6.86 11.37
CA LEU A 475 35.08 -6.67 12.57
C LEU A 475 35.42 -7.98 13.31
N VAL A 476 34.61 -9.03 13.16
CA VAL A 476 34.79 -10.31 13.87
C VAL A 476 35.13 -11.45 12.92
N PHE A 477 34.29 -11.71 11.91
CA PHE A 477 34.45 -12.88 11.05
C PHE A 477 35.55 -12.69 9.98
N ALA A 478 35.58 -11.55 9.29
CA ALA A 478 36.57 -11.30 8.24
C ALA A 478 38.03 -11.35 8.75
N PRO A 479 38.39 -10.75 9.91
CA PRO A 479 39.76 -10.82 10.43
C PRO A 479 40.18 -12.22 10.84
N THR A 480 39.26 -13.04 11.37
CA THR A 480 39.55 -14.42 11.77
C THR A 480 39.76 -15.34 10.58
N LEU A 481 38.92 -15.22 9.54
CA LEU A 481 39.10 -15.95 8.28
C LEU A 481 40.37 -15.50 7.55
N GLY A 482 40.63 -14.19 7.50
CA GLY A 482 41.83 -13.62 6.89
C GLY A 482 43.13 -14.07 7.55
N ALA A 483 43.16 -14.12 8.88
CA ALA A 483 44.31 -14.62 9.64
C ALA A 483 44.71 -16.07 9.29
N ILE A 484 43.77 -16.89 8.79
CA ILE A 484 44.02 -18.28 8.38
C ILE A 484 44.31 -18.36 6.88
N PHE A 485 43.44 -17.79 6.04
CA PHE A 485 43.40 -18.04 4.59
C PHE A 485 44.13 -17.02 3.72
N ALA A 486 44.40 -15.80 4.22
CA ALA A 486 45.01 -14.76 3.40
C ALA A 486 46.48 -15.09 3.04
N LYS A 487 46.88 -14.68 1.84
CA LYS A 487 48.26 -14.76 1.34
C LYS A 487 48.70 -13.35 0.98
N ALA A 488 49.94 -12.98 1.31
CA ALA A 488 50.50 -11.72 0.85
C ALA A 488 50.51 -11.69 -0.69
N PRO A 489 50.14 -10.56 -1.33
CA PRO A 489 50.33 -10.38 -2.76
C PRO A 489 51.81 -10.51 -3.14
N ASP A 490 52.12 -11.18 -4.26
CA ASP A 490 53.47 -11.15 -4.81
C ASP A 490 53.81 -9.70 -5.23
N HIS A 491 55.01 -9.24 -4.90
CA HIS A 491 55.45 -7.86 -5.04
C HIS A 491 55.28 -7.35 -6.49
N HIS A 492 54.23 -6.58 -6.74
CA HIS A 492 54.30 -5.48 -7.70
C HIS A 492 54.50 -4.21 -6.89
N ALA A 493 55.76 -3.84 -6.72
CA ALA A 493 56.14 -2.47 -6.43
C ALA A 493 55.64 -1.64 -7.60
N ASP A 494 54.38 -1.22 -7.58
CA ASP A 494 53.95 -0.17 -8.48
C ASP A 494 54.54 1.11 -7.91
N ASP A 495 55.58 1.51 -8.65
CA ASP A 495 56.37 2.70 -8.55
C ASP A 495 55.51 3.94 -8.28
N ASN A 496 56.18 4.98 -7.80
CA ASN A 496 55.65 6.27 -7.36
C ASN A 496 55.03 7.10 -8.51
N ARG A 497 54.27 6.48 -9.42
CA ARG A 497 53.63 7.12 -10.57
C ARG A 497 52.42 7.89 -10.07
N ASP A 498 52.64 9.18 -9.83
CA ASP A 498 51.58 10.17 -9.79
C ASP A 498 50.77 10.09 -11.10
N GLY A 499 49.68 9.32 -11.09
CA GLY A 499 48.78 9.20 -12.23
C GLY A 499 48.04 10.50 -12.54
N TRP A 500 47.22 10.49 -13.61
CA TRP A 500 46.41 11.64 -14.03
C TRP A 500 45.57 12.23 -12.88
N TYR A 501 45.05 11.38 -12.00
CA TYR A 501 44.31 11.79 -10.81
C TYR A 501 45.14 12.70 -9.90
N MET A 502 46.39 12.31 -9.59
CA MET A 502 47.24 13.09 -8.70
C MET A 502 47.67 14.42 -9.35
N ALA A 503 47.79 14.47 -10.68
CA ALA A 503 48.02 15.74 -11.39
C ALA A 503 46.84 16.72 -11.21
N VAL A 504 45.60 16.22 -11.31
CA VAL A 504 44.38 17.02 -11.06
C VAL A 504 44.32 17.48 -9.61
N VAL A 505 44.56 16.60 -8.64
CA VAL A 505 44.54 16.95 -7.21
C VAL A 505 45.62 17.98 -6.87
N LYS A 506 46.86 17.79 -7.34
CA LYS A 506 47.94 18.78 -7.13
C LYS A 506 47.55 20.17 -7.63
N GLN A 507 46.90 20.24 -8.79
CA GLN A 507 46.44 21.51 -9.34
C GLN A 507 45.26 22.10 -8.54
N ALA A 508 44.30 21.26 -8.14
CA ALA A 508 43.14 21.68 -7.34
C ALA A 508 43.56 22.24 -5.98
N VAL A 509 44.48 21.56 -5.30
CA VAL A 509 45.02 21.92 -3.99
C VAL A 509 45.92 23.17 -4.06
N ARG A 510 46.47 23.50 -5.23
CA ARG A 510 47.22 24.75 -5.48
C ARG A 510 46.31 25.98 -5.61
N PHE A 511 45.10 25.82 -6.16
CA PHE A 511 44.11 26.89 -6.34
C PHE A 511 42.78 26.58 -5.63
N PRO A 512 42.78 26.36 -4.30
CA PRO A 512 41.66 25.75 -3.61
C PRO A 512 40.42 26.66 -3.54
N ILE A 513 40.60 27.99 -3.52
CA ILE A 513 39.49 28.95 -3.53
C ILE A 513 38.77 28.93 -4.89
N THR A 514 39.53 28.87 -5.99
CA THR A 514 38.98 28.84 -7.35
C THR A 514 38.15 27.58 -7.58
N VAL A 515 38.65 26.42 -7.12
CA VAL A 515 37.91 25.14 -7.18
C VAL A 515 36.61 25.23 -6.38
N MET A 516 36.64 25.82 -5.18
CA MET A 516 35.44 25.97 -4.35
C MET A 516 34.40 26.89 -5.00
N VAL A 517 34.82 28.02 -5.57
CA VAL A 517 33.93 28.96 -6.28
C VAL A 517 33.31 28.32 -7.53
N LEU A 518 34.11 27.59 -8.32
CA LEU A 518 33.62 26.87 -9.49
C LEU A 518 32.64 25.76 -9.10
N THR A 519 32.92 25.06 -8.00
CA THR A 519 32.00 24.05 -7.45
C THR A 519 30.67 24.68 -7.05
N VAL A 520 30.68 25.78 -6.30
CA VAL A 520 29.43 26.48 -5.91
C VAL A 520 28.66 26.97 -7.14
N MET A 521 29.33 27.52 -8.15
CA MET A 521 28.68 27.91 -9.40
C MET A 521 28.05 26.72 -10.14
N LEU A 522 28.75 25.57 -10.20
CA LEU A 522 28.21 24.35 -10.79
C LEU A 522 26.96 23.87 -10.05
N LEU A 523 27.01 23.83 -8.72
CA LEU A 523 25.91 23.39 -7.87
C LEU A 523 24.66 24.27 -8.04
N VAL A 524 24.85 25.61 -8.02
CA VAL A 524 23.75 26.56 -8.26
C VAL A 524 23.21 26.43 -9.69
N GLY A 525 24.09 26.24 -10.69
CA GLY A 525 23.71 26.04 -12.07
C GLY A 525 22.82 24.80 -12.29
N ILE A 526 23.17 23.68 -11.65
CA ILE A 526 22.37 22.45 -11.69
C ILE A 526 21.00 22.66 -11.05
N PHE A 527 20.96 23.29 -9.86
CA PHE A 527 19.70 23.55 -9.16
C PHE A 527 18.76 24.43 -9.97
N VAL A 528 19.27 25.54 -10.55
CA VAL A 528 18.48 26.42 -11.42
C VAL A 528 18.06 25.71 -12.71
N GLY A 529 18.94 24.88 -13.28
CA GLY A 529 18.65 24.08 -14.47
C GLY A 529 17.49 23.11 -14.24
N TYR A 530 17.53 22.35 -13.14
CA TYR A 530 16.45 21.43 -12.77
C TYR A 530 15.14 22.16 -12.46
N SER A 531 15.20 23.28 -11.73
CA SER A 531 13.99 24.07 -11.42
C SER A 531 13.29 24.61 -12.66
N LYS A 532 13.99 24.79 -13.79
CA LYS A 532 13.43 25.33 -15.04
C LYS A 532 13.05 24.26 -16.06
N TYR A 533 13.84 23.17 -16.14
CA TYR A 533 13.73 22.16 -17.20
C TYR A 533 13.43 20.74 -16.68
N GLY A 534 13.32 20.54 -15.37
CA GLY A 534 13.00 19.24 -14.80
C GLY A 534 11.58 18.77 -15.13
N ALA A 535 11.37 17.45 -15.13
CA ALA A 535 10.07 16.83 -15.44
C ALA A 535 9.01 17.00 -14.33
N GLY A 536 9.33 17.70 -13.24
CA GLY A 536 8.43 17.99 -12.13
C GLY A 536 8.53 17.00 -10.98
N VAL A 537 7.51 17.00 -10.13
CA VAL A 537 7.42 16.19 -8.91
C VAL A 537 6.19 15.29 -9.02
N GLU A 538 6.34 14.02 -8.63
CA GLU A 538 5.26 13.05 -8.53
C GLU A 538 5.25 12.36 -7.17
N PHE A 539 4.13 11.78 -6.77
CA PHE A 539 4.01 11.12 -5.47
C PHE A 539 4.54 9.68 -5.51
N PHE A 540 4.01 8.87 -6.42
CA PHE A 540 4.42 7.50 -6.70
C PHE A 540 4.80 7.35 -8.19
N PRO A 541 5.75 6.46 -8.52
CA PRO A 541 6.09 6.17 -9.90
C PRO A 541 4.93 5.50 -10.63
N SER A 542 4.78 5.77 -11.93
CA SER A 542 3.84 5.05 -12.78
C SER A 542 4.39 3.66 -13.10
N VAL A 543 3.70 2.60 -12.67
CA VAL A 543 4.07 1.21 -12.94
C VAL A 543 3.15 0.62 -14.00
N GLU A 544 3.70 -0.26 -14.83
CA GLU A 544 2.97 -1.07 -15.81
C GLU A 544 1.95 -1.98 -15.09
N PRO A 545 0.64 -1.75 -15.25
CA PRO A 545 -0.38 -2.57 -14.63
C PRO A 545 -0.58 -3.92 -15.33
N ASP A 546 -0.96 -4.95 -14.56
CA ASP A 546 -1.33 -6.27 -15.09
C ASP A 546 -2.78 -6.37 -15.57
N TYR A 547 -3.63 -5.45 -15.13
CA TYR A 547 -5.04 -5.36 -15.54
C TYR A 547 -5.52 -3.90 -15.57
N GLY A 548 -6.58 -3.66 -16.34
CA GLY A 548 -7.27 -2.37 -16.40
C GLY A 548 -8.76 -2.50 -16.07
N LEU A 549 -9.40 -1.35 -15.86
CA LEU A 549 -10.82 -1.23 -15.55
C LEU A 549 -11.49 -0.27 -16.53
N LEU A 550 -12.62 -0.65 -17.09
CA LEU A 550 -13.55 0.26 -17.77
C LEU A 550 -14.77 0.46 -16.88
N TYR A 551 -15.03 1.71 -16.51
CA TYR A 551 -16.27 2.08 -15.83
C TYR A 551 -17.24 2.58 -16.88
N VAL A 552 -18.40 1.92 -16.94
CA VAL A 552 -19.47 2.22 -17.88
C VAL A 552 -20.48 3.09 -17.16
N HIS A 553 -20.48 4.38 -17.46
CA HIS A 553 -21.38 5.38 -16.90
C HIS A 553 -22.63 5.51 -17.77
N ALA A 554 -23.79 5.62 -17.13
CA ALA A 554 -25.04 5.87 -17.84
C ALA A 554 -25.99 6.74 -17.02
N ARG A 555 -27.13 7.09 -17.61
CA ARG A 555 -28.18 7.85 -16.91
C ARG A 555 -28.78 7.02 -15.78
N GLY A 556 -29.37 7.70 -14.79
CA GLY A 556 -30.08 7.07 -13.69
C GLY A 556 -31.35 6.35 -14.15
N ASN A 557 -31.94 5.54 -13.27
CA ASN A 557 -33.18 4.79 -13.45
C ASN A 557 -33.17 3.64 -14.49
N LEU A 558 -32.01 3.20 -14.97
CA LEU A 558 -31.95 2.01 -15.82
C LEU A 558 -32.30 0.74 -15.02
N SER A 559 -33.08 -0.15 -15.62
CA SER A 559 -33.25 -1.52 -15.12
C SER A 559 -31.95 -2.32 -15.32
N LEU A 560 -31.76 -3.40 -14.56
CA LEU A 560 -30.57 -4.25 -14.70
C LEU A 560 -30.39 -4.77 -16.15
N ALA A 561 -31.49 -5.02 -16.88
CA ALA A 561 -31.45 -5.44 -18.28
C ALA A 561 -30.98 -4.31 -19.22
N GLU A 562 -31.39 -3.07 -18.97
CA GLU A 562 -30.91 -1.90 -19.71
C GLU A 562 -29.45 -1.59 -19.38
N MET A 563 -29.04 -1.73 -18.11
CA MET A 563 -27.64 -1.63 -17.68
C MET A 563 -26.77 -2.69 -18.38
N ASP A 564 -27.26 -3.92 -18.51
CA ASP A 564 -26.56 -5.00 -19.23
C ASP A 564 -26.44 -4.67 -20.72
N THR A 565 -27.51 -4.15 -21.32
CA THR A 565 -27.49 -3.72 -22.73
C THR A 565 -26.46 -2.61 -22.95
N ALA A 566 -26.42 -1.60 -22.07
CA ALA A 566 -25.43 -0.53 -22.11
C ALA A 566 -24.00 -1.06 -21.97
N THR A 567 -23.76 -1.95 -21.00
CA THR A 567 -22.44 -2.52 -20.72
C THR A 567 -21.97 -3.45 -21.84
N LYS A 568 -22.87 -4.22 -22.46
CA LYS A 568 -22.57 -5.08 -23.62
C LYS A 568 -22.00 -4.32 -24.80
N ILE A 569 -22.41 -3.07 -25.02
CA ILE A 569 -21.89 -2.26 -26.13
C ILE A 569 -20.39 -2.00 -25.95
N ALA A 570 -19.97 -1.63 -24.73
CA ALA A 570 -18.57 -1.41 -24.41
C ALA A 570 -17.77 -2.73 -24.39
N GLU A 571 -18.34 -3.78 -23.80
CA GLU A 571 -17.72 -5.10 -23.73
C GLU A 571 -17.46 -5.70 -25.11
N ASN A 572 -18.43 -5.64 -26.03
CA ASN A 572 -18.28 -6.19 -27.39
C ASN A 572 -17.17 -5.49 -28.20
N ARG A 573 -16.82 -4.23 -27.88
CA ARG A 573 -15.68 -3.53 -28.49
C ARG A 573 -14.33 -4.00 -27.91
N LEU A 574 -14.35 -4.57 -26.71
CA LEU A 574 -13.16 -5.03 -25.99
C LEU A 574 -12.86 -6.51 -26.24
N LEU A 575 -13.88 -7.33 -26.47
CA LEU A 575 -13.73 -8.77 -26.73
C LEU A 575 -12.85 -9.01 -27.96
N GLY A 576 -11.78 -9.80 -27.79
CA GLY A 576 -10.83 -10.12 -28.86
C GLY A 576 -9.79 -9.03 -29.15
N TRP A 577 -9.70 -7.98 -28.32
CA TRP A 577 -8.69 -6.94 -28.48
C TRP A 577 -7.27 -7.51 -28.33
N PRO A 578 -6.32 -7.18 -29.23
CA PRO A 578 -4.97 -7.71 -29.19
C PRO A 578 -4.25 -7.25 -27.92
N GLY A 579 -3.68 -8.19 -27.17
CA GLY A 579 -2.97 -7.90 -25.92
C GLY A 579 -3.81 -8.10 -24.65
N LEU A 580 -5.07 -8.53 -24.75
CA LEU A 580 -5.92 -8.89 -23.61
C LEU A 580 -6.01 -10.41 -23.46
N LYS A 581 -5.86 -10.89 -22.23
CA LYS A 581 -5.96 -12.32 -21.86
C LYS A 581 -7.39 -12.71 -21.51
N SER A 582 -8.05 -11.91 -20.68
CA SER A 582 -9.40 -12.18 -20.17
C SER A 582 -10.17 -10.88 -19.96
N VAL A 583 -11.49 -10.94 -20.10
CA VAL A 583 -12.42 -9.84 -19.85
C VAL A 583 -13.48 -10.32 -18.87
N TYR A 584 -13.47 -9.77 -17.66
CA TYR A 584 -14.41 -10.03 -16.59
C TYR A 584 -15.36 -8.84 -16.43
N THR A 585 -16.64 -9.05 -16.70
CA THR A 585 -17.66 -8.00 -16.71
C THR A 585 -18.61 -8.19 -15.53
N ARG A 586 -18.84 -7.12 -14.77
CA ARG A 586 -19.86 -7.06 -13.71
C ARG A 586 -20.82 -5.91 -14.02
N VAL A 587 -22.10 -6.21 -14.15
CA VAL A 587 -23.17 -5.24 -14.39
C VAL A 587 -23.99 -5.06 -13.11
N GLY A 588 -24.49 -3.86 -12.87
CA GLY A 588 -25.32 -3.51 -11.72
C GLY A 588 -24.51 -2.86 -10.60
N LYS A 589 -25.18 -2.57 -9.49
CA LYS A 589 -24.55 -1.88 -8.36
C LYS A 589 -23.60 -2.83 -7.64
N SER A 590 -22.29 -2.64 -7.79
CA SER A 590 -21.28 -3.32 -6.99
C SER A 590 -21.23 -2.67 -5.60
N GLN A 591 -22.06 -3.14 -4.67
CA GLN A 591 -22.03 -2.69 -3.28
C GLN A 591 -21.05 -3.57 -2.48
N GLY A 592 -19.91 -2.99 -2.09
CA GLY A 592 -18.98 -3.61 -1.14
C GLY A 592 -17.52 -3.44 -1.52
N GLY A 593 -16.71 -3.05 -0.53
CA GLY A 593 -15.25 -3.18 -0.56
C GLY A 593 -14.49 -1.96 -1.05
N GLY A 594 -14.25 -0.98 -0.17
CA GLY A 594 -13.10 -0.05 -0.17
C GLY A 594 -12.80 0.81 -1.42
N GLN A 595 -13.51 0.64 -2.53
CA GLN A 595 -13.29 1.33 -3.79
C GLN A 595 -14.39 2.37 -4.02
N ASP A 596 -13.98 3.62 -4.25
CA ASP A 596 -14.84 4.71 -4.72
C ASP A 596 -15.30 4.43 -6.16
N VAL A 597 -16.29 3.54 -6.34
CA VAL A 597 -17.02 3.40 -7.61
C VAL A 597 -18.12 4.46 -7.64
N PRO A 598 -18.11 5.38 -8.63
CA PRO A 598 -19.15 6.39 -8.76
C PRO A 598 -20.54 5.77 -8.96
N GLU A 599 -21.59 6.44 -8.48
CA GLU A 599 -22.96 5.92 -8.51
C GLU A 599 -23.56 5.81 -9.91
N ASP A 600 -23.08 6.62 -10.85
CA ASP A 600 -23.49 6.60 -12.25
C ASP A 600 -22.86 5.47 -13.06
N VAL A 601 -21.96 4.67 -12.46
CA VAL A 601 -21.41 3.45 -13.05
C VAL A 601 -22.45 2.33 -13.02
N VAL A 602 -22.89 1.90 -14.20
CA VAL A 602 -23.84 0.79 -14.39
C VAL A 602 -23.17 -0.55 -14.65
N GLY A 603 -21.88 -0.54 -14.99
CA GLY A 603 -21.09 -1.74 -15.19
C GLY A 603 -19.59 -1.49 -15.09
N VAL A 604 -18.86 -2.48 -14.59
CA VAL A 604 -17.41 -2.50 -14.49
C VAL A 604 -16.89 -3.65 -15.35
N ILE A 605 -16.06 -3.33 -16.34
CA ILE A 605 -15.38 -4.32 -17.18
C ILE A 605 -13.91 -4.31 -16.79
N GLN A 606 -13.48 -5.38 -16.11
CA GLN A 606 -12.08 -5.61 -15.81
C GLN A 606 -11.45 -6.44 -16.92
N TYR A 607 -10.26 -6.08 -17.36
CA TYR A 607 -9.53 -6.84 -18.37
C TYR A 607 -8.09 -7.06 -17.96
N GLU A 608 -7.60 -8.28 -18.15
CA GLU A 608 -6.22 -8.65 -17.88
C GLU A 608 -5.39 -8.52 -19.14
N PHE A 609 -4.20 -7.95 -19.01
CA PHE A 609 -3.26 -7.92 -20.11
C PHE A 609 -2.56 -9.28 -20.26
N ILE A 610 -2.12 -9.59 -21.48
CA ILE A 610 -1.09 -10.62 -21.67
C ILE A 610 0.25 -10.14 -21.12
N ASP A 611 1.26 -11.01 -21.13
CA ASP A 611 2.61 -10.67 -20.69
C ASP A 611 3.09 -9.37 -21.37
N TRP A 612 3.61 -8.45 -20.57
CA TRP A 612 4.02 -7.11 -20.99
C TRP A 612 5.09 -7.13 -22.10
N ARG A 613 5.84 -8.24 -22.25
CA ARG A 613 6.85 -8.45 -23.31
C ARG A 613 6.24 -8.67 -24.69
N GLU A 614 5.00 -9.17 -24.76
CA GLU A 614 4.33 -9.55 -26.02
C GLU A 614 3.33 -8.49 -26.52
N ARG A 615 3.18 -7.39 -25.78
CA ARG A 615 2.20 -6.33 -26.06
C ARG A 615 2.82 -4.95 -26.08
N LYS A 616 2.05 -3.97 -26.58
CA LYS A 616 2.35 -2.56 -26.36
C LYS A 616 2.26 -2.23 -24.87
N SER A 617 2.89 -1.12 -24.45
CA SER A 617 2.77 -0.66 -23.08
C SER A 617 1.32 -0.39 -22.71
N ALA A 618 0.96 -0.66 -21.45
CA ALA A 618 -0.41 -0.51 -20.99
C ALA A 618 -0.92 0.91 -21.23
N ASN A 619 -0.10 1.94 -21.01
CA ASN A 619 -0.44 3.34 -21.26
C ASN A 619 -0.86 3.61 -22.71
N GLN A 620 -0.22 2.96 -23.68
CA GLN A 620 -0.63 3.06 -25.09
C GLN A 620 -1.96 2.35 -25.34
N ILE A 621 -2.13 1.13 -24.82
CA ILE A 621 -3.39 0.40 -24.94
C ILE A 621 -4.54 1.19 -24.31
N LEU A 622 -4.33 1.79 -23.14
CA LEU A 622 -5.32 2.61 -22.44
C LEU A 622 -5.70 3.86 -23.25
N ASN A 623 -4.73 4.52 -23.88
CA ASN A 623 -5.00 5.67 -24.76
C ASN A 623 -5.76 5.25 -26.03
N ASP A 624 -5.39 4.11 -26.63
CA ASP A 624 -6.09 3.53 -27.78
C ASP A 624 -7.55 3.19 -27.39
N LEU A 625 -7.75 2.58 -26.20
CA LEU A 625 -9.07 2.27 -25.66
C LEU A 625 -9.90 3.53 -25.39
N ARG A 626 -9.32 4.61 -24.85
CA ARG A 626 -10.02 5.89 -24.68
C ARG A 626 -10.55 6.43 -26.00
N GLY A 627 -9.76 6.33 -27.08
CA GLY A 627 -10.17 6.73 -28.42
C GLY A 627 -11.31 5.88 -28.98
N VAL A 628 -11.24 4.55 -28.81
CA VAL A 628 -12.25 3.61 -29.34
C VAL A 628 -13.54 3.59 -28.53
N MET A 629 -13.46 3.83 -27.23
CA MET A 629 -14.63 3.86 -26.35
C MET A 629 -15.36 5.21 -26.38
N ALA A 630 -14.76 6.25 -26.98
CA ALA A 630 -15.42 7.53 -27.18
C ALA A 630 -16.63 7.43 -28.14
N GLY A 631 -17.65 8.25 -27.87
CA GLY A 631 -18.80 8.43 -28.77
C GLY A 631 -19.83 7.30 -28.76
N ILE A 632 -19.88 6.46 -27.72
CA ILE A 632 -20.96 5.50 -27.54
C ILE A 632 -22.26 6.25 -27.19
N PRO A 633 -23.35 6.11 -27.96
CA PRO A 633 -24.60 6.80 -27.63
C PRO A 633 -25.19 6.29 -26.31
N GLY A 634 -25.45 7.21 -25.37
CA GLY A 634 -26.14 6.92 -24.11
C GLY A 634 -25.26 6.37 -22.98
N VAL A 635 -23.96 6.18 -23.24
CA VAL A 635 -22.99 5.63 -22.29
C VAL A 635 -21.69 6.42 -22.36
N ASP A 636 -21.14 6.79 -21.21
CA ASP A 636 -19.78 7.34 -21.11
C ASP A 636 -18.85 6.26 -20.52
N VAL A 637 -17.66 6.09 -21.09
CA VAL A 637 -16.77 4.99 -20.68
C VAL A 637 -15.46 5.58 -20.17
N GLU A 638 -15.25 5.46 -18.87
CA GLU A 638 -14.01 5.88 -18.21
C GLU A 638 -13.01 4.73 -18.21
N VAL A 639 -11.82 4.97 -18.79
CA VAL A 639 -10.71 4.01 -18.77
C VAL A 639 -9.82 4.30 -17.55
N ARG A 640 -9.79 3.37 -16.59
CA ARG A 640 -9.03 3.46 -15.34
C ARG A 640 -7.93 2.40 -15.26
N VAL A 641 -6.91 2.75 -14.50
CA VAL A 641 -5.83 1.85 -14.08
C VAL A 641 -5.90 1.71 -12.56
N PRO A 642 -5.76 0.49 -12.02
CA PRO A 642 -5.56 0.30 -10.58
C PRO A 642 -4.32 1.07 -10.10
N GLU A 643 -4.43 1.78 -8.98
CA GLU A 643 -3.30 2.51 -8.40
C GLU A 643 -2.29 1.54 -7.76
N ALA A 644 -1.00 1.76 -8.04
CA ALA A 644 0.12 1.04 -7.45
C ALA A 644 0.42 1.63 -6.04
N GLY A 645 -0.47 1.39 -5.07
CA GLY A 645 -0.38 1.93 -3.71
C GLY A 645 -1.75 1.95 -3.00
N PRO A 646 -1.84 2.46 -1.76
CA PRO A 646 -3.13 2.69 -1.12
C PRO A 646 -4.01 3.57 -2.02
N PRO A 647 -5.28 3.22 -2.26
CA PRO A 647 -6.12 3.96 -3.19
C PRO A 647 -6.33 5.40 -2.69
N THR A 648 -5.82 6.37 -3.43
CA THR A 648 -6.00 7.81 -3.15
C THR A 648 -7.10 8.44 -3.99
N GLY A 649 -7.58 7.72 -5.01
CA GLY A 649 -8.62 8.16 -5.94
C GLY A 649 -8.07 9.13 -7.00
N LYS A 650 -8.96 9.82 -7.73
CA LYS A 650 -8.51 10.75 -8.80
C LYS A 650 -7.53 11.79 -8.24
N PRO A 651 -6.49 12.20 -9.00
CA PRO A 651 -5.46 13.13 -8.52
C PRO A 651 -6.01 14.47 -8.03
N ILE A 652 -7.14 14.94 -8.57
CA ILE A 652 -7.81 16.16 -8.13
C ILE A 652 -9.12 15.76 -7.46
N GLN A 653 -9.25 16.06 -6.16
CA GLN A 653 -10.51 15.92 -5.43
C GLN A 653 -10.80 17.20 -4.65
N ILE A 654 -11.94 17.82 -4.91
CA ILE A 654 -12.40 19.00 -4.19
C ILE A 654 -13.60 18.58 -3.36
N ARG A 655 -13.41 18.52 -2.04
CA ARG A 655 -14.46 18.22 -1.08
C ARG A 655 -15.19 19.49 -0.73
N LEU A 656 -16.48 19.58 -1.05
CA LEU A 656 -17.38 20.68 -0.70
C LEU A 656 -18.28 20.24 0.44
N SER A 657 -18.04 20.72 1.66
CA SER A 657 -18.75 20.33 2.88
C SER A 657 -19.64 21.45 3.40
N ALA A 658 -20.88 21.13 3.74
CA ALA A 658 -21.84 22.05 4.33
C ALA A 658 -22.66 21.39 5.45
N ILE A 659 -23.04 22.19 6.46
CA ILE A 659 -23.95 21.74 7.53
C ILE A 659 -25.39 21.81 7.04
N ASP A 660 -25.75 22.89 6.33
CA ASP A 660 -26.99 23.01 5.56
C ASP A 660 -26.70 22.68 4.10
N PRO A 661 -27.25 21.59 3.53
CA PRO A 661 -26.97 21.18 2.16
C PRO A 661 -27.63 22.07 1.10
N LYS A 662 -28.46 23.04 1.48
CA LYS A 662 -29.13 23.93 0.51
C LYS A 662 -28.13 24.65 -0.39
N GLY A 663 -28.25 24.44 -1.70
CA GLY A 663 -27.40 25.05 -2.73
C GLY A 663 -26.03 24.38 -2.91
N LEU A 664 -25.70 23.33 -2.16
CA LEU A 664 -24.43 22.62 -2.28
C LEU A 664 -24.23 22.02 -3.68
N ASP A 665 -25.27 21.38 -4.22
CA ASP A 665 -25.23 20.69 -5.53
C ASP A 665 -25.07 21.68 -6.71
N GLU A 666 -25.65 22.88 -6.60
CA GLU A 666 -25.48 23.93 -7.60
C GLU A 666 -24.03 24.45 -7.61
N LYS A 667 -23.43 24.59 -6.43
CA LYS A 667 -22.03 25.00 -6.28
C LYS A 667 -21.07 23.91 -6.74
N ALA A 668 -21.37 22.63 -6.48
CA ALA A 668 -20.59 21.51 -7.00
C ALA A 668 -20.54 21.50 -8.54
N ARG A 669 -21.70 21.65 -9.20
CA ARG A 669 -21.76 21.78 -10.67
C ARG A 669 -21.00 22.99 -11.19
N ALA A 670 -21.10 24.13 -10.51
CA ALA A 670 -20.34 25.32 -10.89
C ALA A 670 -18.83 25.11 -10.77
N VAL A 671 -18.37 24.44 -9.70
CA VAL A 671 -16.96 24.09 -9.50
C VAL A 671 -16.49 23.13 -10.58
N ALA A 672 -17.24 22.06 -10.87
CA ALA A 672 -16.94 21.11 -11.94
C ALA A 672 -16.80 21.80 -13.32
N ALA A 673 -17.74 22.69 -13.66
CA ALA A 673 -17.70 23.46 -14.90
C ALA A 673 -16.54 24.47 -14.96
N ARG A 674 -16.07 24.97 -13.82
CA ARG A 674 -14.92 25.86 -13.74
C ARG A 674 -13.61 25.10 -13.93
N ILE A 675 -13.43 23.97 -13.24
CA ILE A 675 -12.20 23.18 -13.33
C ILE A 675 -12.05 22.49 -14.69
N ALA A 676 -13.16 22.15 -15.37
CA ALA A 676 -13.14 21.60 -16.72
C ALA A 676 -12.53 22.55 -17.77
N LYS A 677 -12.42 23.85 -17.46
CA LYS A 677 -11.78 24.85 -18.33
C LYS A 677 -10.28 25.00 -18.08
N VAL A 678 -9.74 24.36 -17.05
CA VAL A 678 -8.31 24.43 -16.71
C VAL A 678 -7.54 23.52 -17.68
N PRO A 679 -6.50 24.03 -18.39
CA PRO A 679 -5.72 23.22 -19.31
C PRO A 679 -5.08 22.00 -18.63
N GLY A 680 -5.33 20.81 -19.18
CA GLY A 680 -4.77 19.56 -18.65
C GLY A 680 -5.66 18.82 -17.65
N VAL A 681 -6.83 19.35 -17.30
CA VAL A 681 -7.86 18.62 -16.56
C VAL A 681 -8.71 17.79 -17.54
N ILE A 682 -8.91 16.51 -17.25
CA ILE A 682 -9.73 15.57 -18.03
C ILE A 682 -10.63 14.73 -17.10
N ASP A 683 -11.63 14.04 -17.65
CA ASP A 683 -12.54 13.13 -16.94
C ASP A 683 -13.15 13.73 -15.65
N VAL A 684 -13.69 14.95 -15.77
CA VAL A 684 -14.29 15.69 -14.66
C VAL A 684 -15.63 15.07 -14.27
N SER A 685 -15.77 14.71 -12.99
CA SER A 685 -17.02 14.32 -12.36
C SER A 685 -17.43 15.36 -11.32
N ASP A 686 -18.70 15.74 -11.32
CA ASP A 686 -19.26 16.67 -10.34
C ASP A 686 -19.63 16.01 -9.00
N GLY A 687 -19.50 14.68 -8.91
CA GLY A 687 -19.76 13.89 -7.70
C GLY A 687 -21.23 13.84 -7.29
N LEU A 688 -22.15 14.27 -8.16
CA LEU A 688 -23.59 14.22 -7.91
C LEU A 688 -24.20 12.93 -8.46
N PRO A 689 -25.33 12.47 -7.88
CA PRO A 689 -26.02 11.32 -8.40
C PRO A 689 -26.54 11.58 -9.83
N PRO A 690 -26.58 10.55 -10.68
CA PRO A 690 -27.09 10.70 -12.03
C PRO A 690 -28.56 11.15 -12.00
N PRO A 691 -29.02 11.96 -12.97
CA PRO A 691 -30.42 12.37 -13.02
C PRO A 691 -31.36 11.17 -13.06
N GLY A 692 -32.29 11.12 -12.12
CA GLY A 692 -33.29 10.07 -12.00
C GLY A 692 -34.61 10.60 -11.47
N VAL A 693 -35.61 9.74 -11.45
CA VAL A 693 -36.97 9.99 -10.95
C VAL A 693 -37.35 8.94 -9.92
N ASP A 694 -37.61 9.37 -8.71
CA ASP A 694 -38.20 8.55 -7.65
C ASP A 694 -39.70 8.82 -7.55
N TRP A 695 -40.44 7.84 -7.04
CA TRP A 695 -41.89 7.93 -6.84
C TRP A 695 -42.23 8.01 -5.36
N ALA A 696 -42.70 9.17 -4.92
CA ALA A 696 -43.18 9.37 -3.55
C ALA A 696 -44.69 9.08 -3.47
N LEU A 697 -45.07 8.20 -2.55
CA LEU A 697 -46.47 7.95 -2.19
C LEU A 697 -46.85 8.80 -0.99
N GLU A 698 -47.55 9.91 -1.22
CA GLU A 698 -47.99 10.81 -0.16
C GLU A 698 -49.34 10.36 0.39
N VAL A 699 -49.34 9.89 1.63
CA VAL A 699 -50.54 9.42 2.33
C VAL A 699 -51.19 10.56 3.11
N ASP A 700 -52.43 10.90 2.77
CA ASP A 700 -53.31 11.74 3.59
C ASP A 700 -53.75 10.95 4.82
N ARG A 701 -53.04 11.16 5.93
CA ARG A 701 -53.26 10.46 7.20
C ARG A 701 -54.67 10.65 7.75
N ALA A 702 -55.27 11.82 7.52
CA ALA A 702 -56.60 12.12 8.04
C ALA A 702 -57.67 11.32 7.28
N LYS A 703 -57.58 11.28 5.95
CA LYS A 703 -58.48 10.46 5.12
C LYS A 703 -58.26 8.96 5.33
N ALA A 704 -57.00 8.51 5.40
CA ALA A 704 -56.71 7.11 5.69
C ALA A 704 -57.32 6.65 7.03
N ALA A 705 -57.23 7.49 8.07
CA ALA A 705 -57.82 7.21 9.37
C ALA A 705 -59.36 7.13 9.36
N GLN A 706 -60.05 7.89 8.48
CA GLN A 706 -61.51 7.78 8.31
C GLN A 706 -61.94 6.39 7.83
N TYR A 707 -61.08 5.70 7.07
CA TYR A 707 -61.28 4.33 6.62
C TYR A 707 -60.69 3.28 7.58
N GLY A 708 -60.15 3.70 8.74
CA GLY A 708 -59.48 2.82 9.69
C GLY A 708 -58.13 2.29 9.21
N ILE A 709 -57.49 2.96 8.25
CA ILE A 709 -56.24 2.51 7.61
C ILE A 709 -55.05 3.27 8.21
N SER A 710 -54.04 2.51 8.64
CA SER A 710 -52.76 3.07 9.08
C SER A 710 -51.80 3.28 7.90
N PRO A 711 -50.87 4.25 7.96
CA PRO A 711 -49.81 4.37 6.96
C PRO A 711 -48.96 3.11 6.82
N THR A 712 -48.79 2.34 7.91
CA THR A 712 -48.07 1.06 7.90
C THR A 712 -48.77 0.04 6.99
N SER A 713 -50.10 -0.06 7.08
CA SER A 713 -50.90 -0.95 6.23
C SER A 713 -50.76 -0.60 4.74
N VAL A 714 -50.63 0.69 4.41
CA VAL A 714 -50.32 1.13 3.03
C VAL A 714 -48.95 0.64 2.60
N GLY A 715 -47.93 0.80 3.45
CA GLY A 715 -46.57 0.32 3.21
C GLY A 715 -46.52 -1.19 2.94
N THR A 716 -47.22 -2.00 3.74
CA THR A 716 -47.31 -3.45 3.57
C THR A 716 -47.87 -3.85 2.20
N VAL A 717 -48.93 -3.17 1.73
CA VAL A 717 -49.53 -3.47 0.41
C VAL A 717 -48.61 -3.00 -0.73
N VAL A 718 -47.92 -1.87 -0.58
CA VAL A 718 -46.92 -1.38 -1.55
C VAL A 718 -45.75 -2.37 -1.69
N GLN A 719 -45.31 -2.98 -0.58
CA GLN A 719 -44.24 -3.99 -0.59
C GLN A 719 -44.56 -5.22 -1.46
N LEU A 720 -45.84 -5.56 -1.65
CA LEU A 720 -46.26 -6.69 -2.50
C LEU A 720 -45.90 -6.49 -3.98
N VAL A 721 -45.81 -5.22 -4.42
CA VAL A 721 -45.44 -4.83 -5.80
C VAL A 721 -43.93 -4.69 -5.94
N THR A 722 -43.23 -4.28 -4.87
CA THR A 722 -41.79 -4.02 -4.88
C THR A 722 -40.97 -5.27 -4.50
N ASN A 723 -40.28 -5.27 -3.36
CA ASN A 723 -39.35 -6.33 -2.92
C ASN A 723 -40.05 -7.56 -2.33
N GLY A 724 -41.37 -7.52 -2.21
CA GLY A 724 -42.16 -8.50 -1.48
C GLY A 724 -42.13 -8.28 0.02
N LEU A 725 -43.21 -8.72 0.66
CA LEU A 725 -43.34 -8.72 2.11
C LEU A 725 -42.72 -10.01 2.67
N LYS A 726 -41.67 -9.90 3.50
CA LYS A 726 -41.07 -11.05 4.19
C LYS A 726 -42.05 -11.59 5.23
N LEU A 727 -42.46 -12.85 5.08
CA LEU A 727 -43.39 -13.52 5.99
C LEU A 727 -42.65 -14.29 7.08
N SER A 728 -41.65 -15.06 6.68
CA SER A 728 -40.83 -15.87 7.56
C SER A 728 -39.56 -16.29 6.82
N GLU A 729 -38.74 -17.11 7.45
CA GLU A 729 -37.58 -17.74 6.85
C GLU A 729 -37.50 -19.20 7.30
N TYR A 730 -36.87 -20.04 6.50
CA TYR A 730 -36.65 -21.44 6.84
C TYR A 730 -35.25 -21.89 6.42
N ARG A 731 -34.76 -22.99 6.98
CA ARG A 731 -33.41 -23.50 6.71
C ARG A 731 -33.50 -24.88 6.07
N PRO A 732 -33.56 -24.98 4.73
CA PRO A 732 -33.57 -26.27 4.05
C PRO A 732 -32.26 -27.03 4.29
N ALA A 733 -32.33 -28.36 4.22
CA ALA A 733 -31.14 -29.20 4.33
C ALA A 733 -30.15 -28.89 3.19
N GLY A 734 -28.94 -28.46 3.54
CA GLY A 734 -27.87 -28.13 2.60
C GLY A 734 -27.80 -26.66 2.16
N ALA A 735 -28.63 -25.76 2.72
CA ALA A 735 -28.44 -24.32 2.55
C ALA A 735 -27.61 -23.72 3.69
N ASP A 736 -26.64 -22.87 3.34
CA ASP A 736 -25.78 -22.19 4.34
C ASP A 736 -26.53 -21.12 5.13
N LYS A 737 -27.57 -20.56 4.52
CA LYS A 737 -28.34 -19.42 5.04
C LYS A 737 -29.82 -19.77 5.15
N ALA A 738 -30.53 -19.00 5.97
CA ALA A 738 -31.97 -19.02 5.96
C ALA A 738 -32.50 -18.52 4.61
N VAL A 739 -33.45 -19.26 4.05
CA VAL A 739 -34.16 -18.91 2.82
C VAL A 739 -35.38 -18.08 3.21
N ASP A 740 -35.44 -16.87 2.67
CA ASP A 740 -36.58 -15.97 2.87
C ASP A 740 -37.85 -16.55 2.22
N ILE A 741 -38.99 -16.39 2.90
CA ILE A 741 -40.32 -16.63 2.34
C ILE A 741 -40.99 -15.27 2.13
N ARG A 742 -41.20 -14.87 0.88
CA ARG A 742 -41.73 -13.54 0.52
C ARG A 742 -43.06 -13.61 -0.20
N LEU A 743 -44.01 -12.77 0.23
CA LEU A 743 -45.31 -12.58 -0.38
C LEU A 743 -45.25 -11.48 -1.44
N ARG A 744 -45.69 -11.78 -2.67
CA ARG A 744 -45.65 -10.84 -3.81
C ARG A 744 -46.90 -10.96 -4.69
N LEU A 745 -47.21 -9.90 -5.43
CA LEU A 745 -48.17 -9.98 -6.54
C LEU A 745 -47.60 -10.76 -7.72
N PRO A 746 -48.43 -11.21 -8.67
CA PRO A 746 -47.95 -11.75 -9.96
C PRO A 746 -47.08 -10.74 -10.72
N GLU A 747 -46.09 -11.21 -11.47
CA GLU A 747 -45.10 -10.36 -12.17
C GLU A 747 -45.74 -9.32 -13.11
N ASP A 748 -46.81 -9.69 -13.81
CA ASP A 748 -47.58 -8.80 -14.70
C ASP A 748 -48.27 -7.65 -13.96
N ARG A 749 -48.46 -7.79 -12.64
CA ARG A 749 -49.03 -6.77 -11.75
C ARG A 749 -47.99 -6.06 -10.90
N ARG A 750 -46.69 -6.31 -11.11
CA ARG A 750 -45.60 -5.57 -10.46
C ARG A 750 -45.22 -4.32 -11.25
N THR A 751 -46.23 -3.52 -11.59
CA THR A 751 -46.06 -2.32 -12.42
C THR A 751 -46.33 -1.06 -11.60
N LEU A 752 -45.78 0.06 -12.07
CA LEU A 752 -46.01 1.37 -11.44
C LEU A 752 -47.50 1.72 -11.40
N SER A 753 -48.26 1.44 -12.48
CA SER A 753 -49.70 1.65 -12.56
C SER A 753 -50.48 0.86 -11.52
N THR A 754 -50.04 -0.36 -11.20
CA THR A 754 -50.71 -1.19 -10.20
C THR A 754 -50.66 -0.58 -8.80
N LEU A 755 -49.66 0.27 -8.49
CA LEU A 755 -49.61 0.99 -7.21
C LEU A 755 -50.89 1.82 -6.96
N ASP A 756 -51.49 2.40 -8.00
CA ASP A 756 -52.69 3.24 -7.87
C ASP A 756 -53.97 2.40 -7.70
N GLU A 757 -53.90 1.12 -8.08
CA GLU A 757 -55.00 0.14 -8.05
C GLU A 757 -54.97 -0.72 -6.77
N LEU A 758 -53.93 -0.60 -5.96
CA LEU A 758 -53.79 -1.34 -4.72
C LEU A 758 -54.96 -1.07 -3.78
N ARG A 759 -55.37 -2.11 -3.06
CA ARG A 759 -56.48 -2.07 -2.11
C ARG A 759 -56.03 -2.57 -0.76
N VAL A 760 -56.48 -1.89 0.29
CA VAL A 760 -56.29 -2.31 1.68
C VAL A 760 -57.61 -2.91 2.18
N GLN A 761 -57.55 -4.12 2.73
CA GLN A 761 -58.71 -4.75 3.35
C GLN A 761 -58.90 -4.17 4.75
N THR A 762 -60.09 -3.64 5.03
CA THR A 762 -60.46 -3.09 6.33
C THR A 762 -61.65 -3.85 6.91
N SER A 763 -61.98 -3.61 8.18
CA SER A 763 -63.21 -4.15 8.79
C SER A 763 -64.49 -3.69 8.09
N GLN A 764 -64.44 -2.59 7.33
CA GLN A 764 -65.56 -2.06 6.54
C GLN A 764 -65.52 -2.51 5.07
N GLY A 765 -64.54 -3.33 4.68
CA GLY A 765 -64.37 -3.84 3.32
C GLY A 765 -63.09 -3.34 2.64
N SER A 766 -62.98 -3.65 1.34
CA SER A 766 -61.81 -3.35 0.52
C SER A 766 -61.82 -1.90 0.04
N VAL A 767 -60.82 -1.11 0.46
CA VAL A 767 -60.72 0.32 0.11
C VAL A 767 -59.51 0.54 -0.82
N PRO A 768 -59.68 1.18 -1.98
CA PRO A 768 -58.56 1.58 -2.84
C PRO A 768 -57.66 2.60 -2.16
N ILE A 769 -56.33 2.42 -2.25
CA ILE A 769 -55.39 3.37 -1.65
C ILE A 769 -55.40 4.73 -2.35
N SER A 770 -55.80 4.80 -3.62
CA SER A 770 -55.94 6.04 -4.39
C SER A 770 -56.94 7.04 -3.78
N ASN A 771 -57.82 6.61 -2.86
CA ASN A 771 -58.71 7.53 -2.13
C ASN A 771 -57.95 8.48 -1.17
N PHE A 772 -56.76 8.08 -0.71
CA PHE A 772 -55.99 8.80 0.30
C PHE A 772 -54.48 8.78 0.05
N VAL A 773 -54.00 8.20 -1.05
CA VAL A 773 -52.60 8.20 -1.47
C VAL A 773 -52.46 8.90 -2.81
N VAL A 774 -51.51 9.83 -2.91
CA VAL A 774 -51.15 10.50 -4.17
C VAL A 774 -49.72 10.15 -4.53
N ARG A 775 -49.52 9.57 -5.72
CA ARG A 775 -48.20 9.33 -6.28
C ARG A 775 -47.64 10.61 -6.92
N LYS A 776 -46.45 11.05 -6.49
CA LYS A 776 -45.74 12.21 -7.05
C LYS A 776 -44.35 11.81 -7.53
N ALA A 777 -43.98 12.27 -8.71
CA ALA A 777 -42.61 12.17 -9.20
C ALA A 777 -41.72 13.18 -8.46
N LYS A 778 -40.56 12.72 -7.99
CA LYS A 778 -39.50 13.54 -7.37
C LYS A 778 -38.17 13.25 -8.06
N PRO A 779 -37.22 14.20 -8.07
CA PRO A 779 -35.85 13.91 -8.47
C PRO A 779 -35.29 12.77 -7.61
N SER A 780 -34.58 11.83 -8.23
CA SER A 780 -33.94 10.75 -7.49
C SER A 780 -32.84 11.29 -6.59
N VAL A 781 -32.74 10.71 -5.40
CA VAL A 781 -31.68 11.02 -4.44
C VAL A 781 -30.77 9.82 -4.34
N GLY A 782 -29.53 9.99 -4.78
CA GLY A 782 -28.53 8.94 -4.73
C GLY A 782 -27.82 8.84 -3.39
N ILE A 783 -26.54 8.50 -3.43
CA ILE A 783 -25.72 8.29 -2.24
C ILE A 783 -25.40 9.63 -1.59
N LEU A 784 -25.65 9.68 -0.30
CA LEU A 784 -25.51 10.86 0.53
C LEU A 784 -24.25 10.77 1.37
N ASN A 785 -23.17 11.34 0.84
CA ASN A 785 -21.87 11.31 1.48
C ASN A 785 -21.72 12.38 2.58
N ARG A 786 -21.08 12.00 3.68
CA ARG A 786 -20.83 12.85 4.83
C ARG A 786 -19.41 12.59 5.32
N ILE A 787 -18.73 13.67 5.72
CA ILE A 787 -17.37 13.63 6.27
C ILE A 787 -17.39 14.44 7.57
N ASP A 788 -16.93 13.83 8.66
CA ASP A 788 -16.91 14.38 10.02
C ASP A 788 -18.26 14.98 10.48
N GLY A 789 -19.36 14.38 10.01
CA GLY A 789 -20.73 14.79 10.33
C GLY A 789 -21.29 15.96 9.50
N ALA A 790 -20.62 16.36 8.41
CA ALA A 790 -21.13 17.36 7.46
C ALA A 790 -21.40 16.73 6.09
N ARG A 791 -22.50 17.13 5.43
CA ARG A 791 -22.81 16.68 4.06
C ARG A 791 -21.73 17.17 3.11
N THR A 792 -21.14 16.27 2.33
CA THR A 792 -19.99 16.56 1.48
C THR A 792 -20.20 16.02 0.07
N VAL A 793 -19.99 16.87 -0.94
CA VAL A 793 -19.92 16.48 -2.35
C VAL A 793 -18.46 16.54 -2.79
N VAL A 794 -17.99 15.52 -3.50
CA VAL A 794 -16.59 15.42 -3.94
C VAL A 794 -16.53 15.59 -5.45
N VAL A 795 -16.06 16.75 -5.91
CA VAL A 795 -15.80 16.99 -7.34
C VAL A 795 -14.43 16.42 -7.67
N GLN A 796 -14.35 15.54 -8.67
CA GLN A 796 -13.13 14.80 -8.99
C GLN A 796 -12.70 15.01 -10.45
N ALA A 797 -11.39 14.97 -10.71
CA ALA A 797 -10.87 15.03 -12.07
C ALA A 797 -9.50 14.37 -12.23
N ASN A 798 -9.22 13.90 -13.45
CA ASN A 798 -7.92 13.37 -13.85
C ASN A 798 -7.04 14.47 -14.45
N VAL A 799 -5.73 14.21 -14.48
CA VAL A 799 -4.74 15.07 -15.14
C VAL A 799 -4.28 14.38 -16.42
N ALA A 800 -4.25 15.13 -17.53
CA ALA A 800 -3.80 14.62 -18.82
C ALA A 800 -2.34 14.15 -18.77
N ALA A 801 -2.03 13.09 -19.52
CA ALA A 801 -0.68 12.55 -19.59
C ALA A 801 0.35 13.61 -20.06
N GLY A 802 1.51 13.63 -19.41
CA GLY A 802 2.60 14.59 -19.71
C GLY A 802 2.42 15.97 -19.07
N LYS A 803 1.38 16.18 -18.24
CA LYS A 803 1.24 17.39 -17.41
C LYS A 803 1.61 17.09 -15.96
N GLN A 804 2.23 18.08 -15.30
CA GLN A 804 2.59 17.96 -13.89
C GLN A 804 1.35 18.12 -13.00
N VAL A 805 1.04 17.09 -12.23
CA VAL A 805 -0.13 17.04 -11.33
C VAL A 805 -0.15 18.22 -10.37
N ALA A 806 0.99 18.50 -9.70
CA ALA A 806 1.09 19.60 -8.74
C ALA A 806 0.82 20.98 -9.35
N ALA A 807 1.26 21.23 -10.60
CA ALA A 807 1.02 22.49 -11.29
C ALA A 807 -0.46 22.67 -11.62
N VAL A 808 -1.11 21.61 -12.15
CA VAL A 808 -2.54 21.62 -12.46
C VAL A 808 -3.38 21.77 -11.19
N GLN A 809 -3.02 21.09 -10.10
CA GLN A 809 -3.68 21.24 -8.80
C GLN A 809 -3.59 22.66 -8.25
N GLN A 810 -2.46 23.34 -8.42
CA GLN A 810 -2.29 24.73 -8.01
C GLN A 810 -3.19 25.68 -8.83
N GLU A 811 -3.26 25.49 -10.15
CA GLU A 811 -4.17 26.24 -11.02
C GLU A 811 -5.64 26.01 -10.65
N VAL A 812 -6.02 24.76 -10.37
CA VAL A 812 -7.36 24.40 -9.90
C VAL A 812 -7.67 25.07 -8.55
N THR A 813 -6.73 25.04 -7.61
CA THR A 813 -6.86 25.68 -6.29
C THR A 813 -7.12 27.18 -6.44
N GLN A 814 -6.36 27.86 -7.31
CA GLN A 814 -6.58 29.28 -7.61
C GLN A 814 -7.95 29.50 -8.24
N ALA A 815 -8.32 28.70 -9.25
CA ALA A 815 -9.59 28.83 -9.95
C ALA A 815 -10.81 28.66 -9.04
N VAL A 816 -10.74 27.78 -8.03
CA VAL A 816 -11.80 27.56 -7.03
C VAL A 816 -11.81 28.66 -5.97
N THR A 817 -10.63 29.13 -5.55
CA THR A 817 -10.51 30.25 -4.58
C THR A 817 -11.16 31.52 -5.14
N ASP A 818 -10.95 31.80 -6.42
CA ASP A 818 -11.51 32.97 -7.12
C ASP A 818 -13.04 32.94 -7.22
N MET A 819 -13.67 31.76 -7.12
CA MET A 819 -15.13 31.63 -7.22
C MET A 819 -15.89 32.16 -5.99
N ASN A 820 -15.21 32.35 -4.85
CA ASN A 820 -15.80 32.78 -3.58
C ASN A 820 -17.13 32.06 -3.26
N LEU A 821 -17.04 30.80 -2.83
CA LEU A 821 -18.18 29.87 -2.69
C LEU A 821 -19.22 30.25 -1.61
N GLY A 822 -19.00 31.34 -0.85
CA GLY A 822 -19.89 31.83 0.21
C GLY A 822 -19.55 31.30 1.61
N SER A 823 -20.10 31.92 2.67
CA SER A 823 -19.74 31.63 4.07
C SER A 823 -20.29 30.33 4.64
N GLY A 824 -21.16 29.61 3.92
CA GLY A 824 -21.80 28.37 4.37
C GLY A 824 -21.14 27.08 3.88
N ILE A 825 -20.23 27.16 2.90
CA ILE A 825 -19.58 26.01 2.27
C ILE A 825 -18.10 26.07 2.59
N ARG A 826 -17.58 25.00 3.19
CA ARG A 826 -16.14 24.80 3.36
C ARG A 826 -15.66 23.90 2.23
N TRP A 827 -14.56 24.27 1.61
CA TRP A 827 -13.94 23.42 0.61
C TRP A 827 -12.50 23.07 1.01
N LYS A 828 -12.07 21.87 0.63
CA LYS A 828 -10.71 21.38 0.82
C LYS A 828 -10.28 20.63 -0.43
N LEU A 829 -9.06 20.85 -0.89
CA LEU A 829 -8.40 19.97 -1.86
C LEU A 829 -7.91 18.72 -1.12
N ALA A 830 -8.42 17.56 -1.51
CA ALA A 830 -8.09 16.25 -0.97
C ALA A 830 -7.52 15.34 -2.08
N GLY A 831 -7.29 14.07 -1.75
CA GLY A 831 -6.65 13.10 -2.64
C GLY A 831 -5.12 13.13 -2.49
N SER A 832 -4.40 12.78 -3.55
CA SER A 832 -2.95 12.59 -3.53
C SER A 832 -2.14 13.80 -3.07
N ASN A 833 -2.66 15.03 -3.16
CA ASN A 833 -1.96 16.24 -2.70
C ASN A 833 -1.80 16.29 -1.17
N GLU A 834 -2.81 15.85 -0.41
CA GLU A 834 -2.73 15.84 1.05
C GLU A 834 -1.64 14.86 1.52
N ASP A 835 -1.68 13.64 0.99
CA ASP A 835 -0.69 12.60 1.28
C ASP A 835 0.72 13.01 0.82
N SER A 836 0.83 13.65 -0.35
CA SER A 836 2.09 14.19 -0.86
C SER A 836 2.68 15.27 0.03
N ALA A 837 1.85 16.20 0.51
CA ALA A 837 2.28 17.29 1.38
C ALA A 837 2.72 16.77 2.76
N GLU A 838 1.96 15.83 3.33
CA GLU A 838 2.30 15.17 4.60
C GLU A 838 3.62 14.39 4.47
N ALA A 839 3.76 13.58 3.42
CA ALA A 839 4.98 12.82 3.13
C ALA A 839 6.19 13.73 2.91
N SER A 840 6.07 14.78 2.09
CA SER A 840 7.15 15.73 1.83
C SER A 840 7.58 16.47 3.11
N ALA A 841 6.62 16.87 3.95
CA ALA A 841 6.91 17.52 5.22
C ALA A 841 7.61 16.57 6.21
N PHE A 842 7.18 15.31 6.27
CA PHE A 842 7.85 14.29 7.07
C PHE A 842 9.28 14.03 6.56
N LEU A 843 9.46 13.75 5.27
CA LEU A 843 10.76 13.47 4.68
C LEU A 843 11.74 14.62 4.84
N SER A 844 11.29 15.87 4.74
CA SER A 844 12.13 17.05 4.99
C SER A 844 12.61 17.11 6.45
N LYS A 845 11.72 16.83 7.42
CA LYS A 845 12.08 16.74 8.84
C LYS A 845 12.99 15.54 9.11
N ALA A 846 12.71 14.39 8.49
CA ALA A 846 13.48 13.17 8.60
C ALA A 846 14.90 13.34 8.04
N PHE A 847 15.05 14.03 6.91
CA PHE A 847 16.36 14.39 6.35
C PHE A 847 17.15 15.33 7.28
N GLY A 848 16.49 16.33 7.87
CA GLY A 848 17.10 17.18 8.89
C GLY A 848 17.56 16.39 10.13
N ALA A 849 16.72 15.47 10.61
CA ALA A 849 17.05 14.58 11.71
C ALA A 849 18.19 13.61 11.36
N ALA A 850 18.20 13.06 10.15
CA ALA A 850 19.26 12.20 9.64
C ALA A 850 20.61 12.94 9.61
N ILE A 851 20.65 14.16 9.07
CA ILE A 851 21.86 15.01 9.09
C ILE A 851 22.32 15.27 10.53
N PHE A 852 21.39 15.53 11.46
CA PHE A 852 21.73 15.76 12.86
C PHE A 852 22.28 14.50 13.55
N LEU A 853 21.70 13.32 13.30
CA LEU A 853 22.21 12.06 13.83
C LEU A 853 23.58 11.71 13.22
N ILE A 854 23.76 11.90 11.91
CA ILE A 854 25.05 11.76 11.24
C ILE A 854 26.06 12.74 11.85
N PHE A 855 25.67 14.00 12.09
CA PHE A 855 26.50 14.99 12.77
C PHE A 855 26.97 14.49 14.14
N LEU A 856 26.10 13.89 14.96
CA LEU A 856 26.48 13.36 16.27
C LEU A 856 27.46 12.19 16.16
N VAL A 857 27.24 11.27 15.23
CA VAL A 857 28.16 10.14 14.99
C VAL A 857 29.52 10.64 14.53
N LEU A 858 29.55 11.60 13.59
CA LEU A 858 30.79 12.22 13.10
C LEU A 858 31.50 13.03 14.19
N LEU A 859 30.77 13.73 15.05
CA LEU A 859 31.33 14.48 16.16
C LEU A 859 31.96 13.55 17.18
N ALA A 860 31.32 12.41 17.48
CA ALA A 860 31.87 11.37 18.33
C ALA A 860 33.16 10.76 17.74
N GLN A 861 33.23 10.61 16.41
CA GLN A 861 34.41 10.07 15.73
C GLN A 861 35.58 11.06 15.67
N PHE A 862 35.34 12.31 15.23
CA PHE A 862 36.41 13.27 14.94
C PHE A 862 36.73 14.25 16.08
N ASN A 863 35.78 14.46 17.00
CA ASN A 863 35.85 15.47 18.05
C ASN A 863 36.25 16.88 17.56
N LYS A 864 35.92 17.22 16.30
CA LYS A 864 36.27 18.50 15.63
C LYS A 864 35.15 18.97 14.70
N PHE A 865 34.55 20.11 15.01
CA PHE A 865 33.47 20.70 14.18
C PHE A 865 33.88 20.96 12.72
N THR A 866 35.15 21.30 12.45
CA THR A 866 35.64 21.52 11.09
C THR A 866 35.61 20.24 10.25
N SER A 867 36.05 19.12 10.83
CA SER A 867 36.05 17.81 10.16
C SER A 867 34.63 17.34 9.90
N VAL A 868 33.73 17.51 10.87
CA VAL A 868 32.31 17.16 10.71
C VAL A 868 31.64 17.99 9.60
N TRP A 869 31.86 19.30 9.57
CA TRP A 869 31.28 20.16 8.54
C TRP A 869 31.77 19.81 7.13
N LEU A 870 33.07 19.48 6.98
CA LEU A 870 33.64 19.03 5.71
C LEU A 870 32.94 17.77 5.19
N VAL A 871 32.71 16.78 6.05
CA VAL A 871 31.98 15.56 5.70
C VAL A 871 30.53 15.86 5.31
N LEU A 872 29.81 16.64 6.12
CA LEU A 872 28.41 16.99 5.87
C LEU A 872 28.21 17.84 4.60
N SER A 873 29.19 18.66 4.23
CA SER A 873 29.12 19.44 2.99
C SER A 873 29.01 18.55 1.75
N CYS A 874 29.58 17.34 1.79
CA CYS A 874 29.50 16.38 0.69
C CYS A 874 28.08 15.81 0.52
N VAL A 875 27.29 15.69 1.60
CA VAL A 875 25.89 15.26 1.53
C VAL A 875 25.05 16.23 0.70
N VAL A 876 25.27 17.54 0.87
CA VAL A 876 24.58 18.57 0.09
C VAL A 876 24.98 18.49 -1.38
N MET A 877 26.27 18.30 -1.67
CA MET A 877 26.77 18.12 -3.03
C MET A 877 26.17 16.88 -3.71
N ALA A 878 26.05 15.78 -2.97
CA ALA A 878 25.46 14.53 -3.45
C ALA A 878 23.98 14.70 -3.81
N THR A 879 23.23 15.43 -2.98
CA THR A 879 21.82 15.75 -3.23
C THR A 879 21.64 16.52 -4.54
N ILE A 880 22.57 17.43 -4.88
CA ILE A 880 22.54 18.17 -6.15
C ILE A 880 22.89 17.25 -7.34
N GLY A 881 23.74 16.25 -7.14
CA GLY A 881 24.01 15.21 -8.13
C GLY A 881 22.76 14.41 -8.54
N VAL A 882 21.81 14.23 -7.62
CA VAL A 882 20.51 13.60 -7.93
C VAL A 882 19.73 14.41 -8.94
N PHE A 883 19.61 15.73 -8.74
CA PHE A 883 18.90 16.61 -9.68
C PHE A 883 19.56 16.65 -11.07
N LEU A 884 20.89 16.55 -11.13
CA LEU A 884 21.59 16.41 -12.41
C LEU A 884 21.23 15.11 -13.11
N GLY A 885 21.18 13.99 -12.38
CA GLY A 885 20.76 12.69 -12.90
C GLY A 885 19.35 12.73 -13.49
N LEU A 886 18.39 13.21 -12.70
CA LEU A 886 16.99 13.35 -13.13
C LEU A 886 16.83 14.27 -14.35
N LEU A 887 17.64 15.33 -14.45
CA LEU A 887 17.64 16.22 -15.61
C LEU A 887 18.16 15.51 -16.88
N ILE A 888 19.14 14.62 -16.74
CA ILE A 888 19.72 13.86 -17.87
C ILE A 888 18.76 12.75 -18.32
N THR A 889 18.12 12.05 -17.38
CA THR A 889 17.19 10.95 -17.68
C THR A 889 15.79 11.43 -18.08
N GLY A 890 15.44 12.69 -17.76
CA GLY A 890 14.10 13.22 -17.98
C GLY A 890 13.06 12.68 -16.99
N GLU A 891 13.52 12.15 -15.86
CA GLU A 891 12.67 11.57 -14.81
C GLU A 891 12.10 12.64 -13.87
N THR A 892 10.90 12.37 -13.36
CA THR A 892 10.22 13.10 -12.29
C THR A 892 10.91 12.86 -10.95
N PHE A 893 10.90 13.87 -10.07
CA PHE A 893 11.29 13.67 -8.67
C PHE A 893 10.13 13.01 -7.91
N GLY A 894 10.27 11.72 -7.60
CA GLY A 894 9.31 11.01 -6.77
C GLY A 894 9.49 11.40 -5.30
N ILE A 895 8.48 12.02 -4.67
CA ILE A 895 8.56 12.49 -3.27
C ILE A 895 9.01 11.35 -2.35
N VAL A 896 8.41 10.17 -2.48
CA VAL A 896 8.72 8.99 -1.66
C VAL A 896 10.03 8.35 -2.10
N MET A 897 10.11 7.87 -3.36
CA MET A 897 11.22 7.05 -3.83
C MET A 897 12.54 7.83 -3.97
N SER A 898 12.52 8.99 -4.62
CA SER A 898 13.73 9.83 -4.74
C SER A 898 14.10 10.46 -3.39
N GLY A 899 13.11 10.81 -2.56
CA GLY A 899 13.36 11.34 -1.21
C GLY A 899 14.07 10.36 -0.29
N ILE A 900 13.64 9.10 -0.26
CA ILE A 900 14.35 8.03 0.46
C ILE A 900 15.74 7.81 -0.14
N GLY A 901 15.89 7.89 -1.46
CA GLY A 901 17.18 7.78 -2.14
C GLY A 901 18.18 8.85 -1.73
N VAL A 902 17.74 10.10 -1.57
CA VAL A 902 18.56 11.20 -1.05
C VAL A 902 18.98 10.95 0.40
N ILE A 903 18.07 10.45 1.25
CA ILE A 903 18.39 10.10 2.64
C ILE A 903 19.40 8.93 2.69
N ALA A 904 19.20 7.90 1.88
CA ALA A 904 20.12 6.77 1.75
C ALA A 904 21.51 7.23 1.31
N LEU A 905 21.56 8.07 0.28
CA LEU A 905 22.78 8.66 -0.26
C LEU A 905 23.55 9.46 0.81
N ALA A 906 22.85 10.18 1.69
CA ALA A 906 23.48 10.93 2.78
C ALA A 906 24.29 10.02 3.71
N GLY A 907 23.81 8.82 4.01
CA GLY A 907 24.56 7.83 4.81
C GLY A 907 25.75 7.23 4.05
N VAL A 908 25.57 6.91 2.77
CA VAL A 908 26.60 6.23 1.94
C VAL A 908 27.77 7.14 1.62
N VAL A 909 27.50 8.36 1.17
CA VAL A 909 28.54 9.32 0.71
C VAL A 909 29.48 9.73 1.84
N VAL A 910 28.98 9.73 3.06
CA VAL A 910 29.74 10.09 4.26
C VAL A 910 30.90 9.13 4.51
N ASN A 911 30.74 7.83 4.22
CA ASN A 911 31.78 6.82 4.46
C ASN A 911 33.12 7.15 3.78
N ASN A 912 33.07 7.42 2.47
CA ASN A 912 34.25 7.73 1.67
C ASN A 912 35.01 8.95 2.21
N ASN A 913 34.29 9.93 2.75
CA ASN A 913 34.85 11.15 3.31
C ASN A 913 35.39 10.95 4.74
N ILE A 914 34.74 10.09 5.57
CA ILE A 914 35.22 9.74 6.91
C ILE A 914 36.64 9.16 6.83
N VAL A 915 36.85 8.16 5.96
CA VAL A 915 38.14 7.46 5.86
C VAL A 915 39.25 8.38 5.33
N LEU A 916 38.91 9.28 4.40
CA LEU A 916 39.84 10.28 3.86
C LEU A 916 40.28 11.27 4.95
N ILE A 917 39.33 11.83 5.70
CA ILE A 917 39.62 12.81 6.75
C ILE A 917 40.33 12.18 7.96
N ASP A 918 39.99 10.95 8.37
CA ASP A 918 40.72 10.22 9.43
C ASP A 918 42.20 10.05 9.09
N THR A 919 42.49 9.72 7.84
CA THR A 919 43.87 9.53 7.35
C THR A 919 44.64 10.85 7.32
N TYR A 920 43.99 11.94 6.90
CA TYR A 920 44.57 13.27 6.94
C TYR A 920 44.88 13.72 8.37
N ASP A 921 43.92 13.58 9.29
CA ASP A 921 44.10 13.97 10.68
C ASP A 921 45.23 13.17 11.34
N ARG A 922 45.35 11.86 11.05
CA ARG A 922 46.47 11.02 11.50
C ARG A 922 47.82 11.55 11.00
N LEU A 923 47.97 11.81 9.69
CA LEU A 923 49.24 12.33 9.15
C LEU A 923 49.59 13.71 9.75
N ARG A 924 48.59 14.52 10.06
CA ARG A 924 48.78 15.80 10.75
C ARG A 924 49.23 15.63 12.20
N GLU A 925 48.74 14.60 12.90
CA GLU A 925 49.18 14.22 14.24
C GLU A 925 50.62 13.66 14.22
N GLU A 926 50.98 12.89 13.20
CA GLU A 926 52.33 12.38 12.93
C GLU A 926 53.34 13.49 12.54
N GLY A 927 52.86 14.73 12.32
CA GLY A 927 53.71 15.91 12.14
C GLY A 927 53.93 16.36 10.69
N TRP A 928 53.23 15.77 9.72
CA TRP A 928 53.36 16.13 8.30
C TRP A 928 52.90 17.57 8.01
N ASP A 929 53.54 18.23 7.03
CA ASP A 929 53.08 19.53 6.55
C ASP A 929 51.69 19.43 5.91
N LYS A 930 50.96 20.54 5.92
CA LYS A 930 49.56 20.57 5.50
C LYS A 930 49.37 20.06 4.07
N MET A 931 50.19 20.55 3.14
CA MET A 931 50.10 20.18 1.72
C MET A 931 50.47 18.71 1.52
N ASP A 932 51.57 18.29 2.12
CA ASP A 932 52.08 16.92 1.99
C ASP A 932 51.12 15.89 2.60
N ALA A 933 50.49 16.22 3.73
CA ALA A 933 49.49 15.38 4.36
C ALA A 933 48.24 15.18 3.48
N VAL A 934 47.76 16.24 2.80
CA VAL A 934 46.63 16.14 1.86
C VAL A 934 46.99 15.26 0.67
N LEU A 935 48.14 15.51 0.03
CA LEU A 935 48.59 14.75 -1.13
C LEU A 935 48.81 13.28 -0.79
N GLN A 936 49.47 13.00 0.34
CA GLN A 936 49.71 11.62 0.78
C GLN A 936 48.41 10.90 1.13
N THR A 937 47.47 11.58 1.78
CA THR A 937 46.12 11.03 2.04
C THR A 937 45.41 10.66 0.75
N CYS A 938 45.49 11.51 -0.28
CA CYS A 938 44.91 11.22 -1.59
C CYS A 938 45.58 10.02 -2.26
N ARG A 939 46.90 9.82 -2.10
CA ARG A 939 47.60 8.62 -2.58
C ARG A 939 47.10 7.36 -1.88
N GLU A 940 46.97 7.42 -0.56
CA GLU A 940 46.59 6.25 0.24
C GLU A 940 45.12 5.86 0.08
N ARG A 941 44.23 6.80 -0.25
CA ARG A 941 42.78 6.59 -0.20
C ARG A 941 42.05 6.63 -1.53
N ALA A 942 42.66 7.09 -2.62
CA ALA A 942 41.98 7.16 -3.91
C ALA A 942 41.49 5.79 -4.40
N ARG A 943 42.32 4.75 -4.31
CA ARG A 943 41.95 3.39 -4.74
C ARG A 943 40.81 2.81 -3.89
N PRO A 944 40.88 2.77 -2.54
CA PRO A 944 39.77 2.31 -1.72
C PRO A 944 38.46 3.07 -1.99
N VAL A 945 38.53 4.41 -2.07
CA VAL A 945 37.34 5.27 -2.23
C VAL A 945 36.68 5.09 -3.61
N VAL A 946 37.48 4.95 -4.67
CA VAL A 946 36.93 4.67 -6.01
C VAL A 946 36.34 3.26 -6.03
N LEU A 947 36.99 2.29 -5.39
CA LEU A 947 36.51 0.91 -5.36
C LEU A 947 35.14 0.81 -4.67
N THR A 948 34.99 1.39 -3.48
CA THR A 948 33.72 1.41 -2.74
C THR A 948 32.62 2.15 -3.49
N ALA A 949 32.95 3.29 -4.10
CA ALA A 949 31.99 4.04 -4.92
C ALA A 949 31.53 3.25 -6.14
N VAL A 950 32.46 2.62 -6.88
CA VAL A 950 32.16 1.85 -8.08
C VAL A 950 31.38 0.58 -7.74
N SER A 951 31.71 -0.13 -6.66
CA SER A 951 30.92 -1.29 -6.22
C SER A 951 29.50 -0.89 -5.82
N ALA A 952 29.35 0.21 -5.07
CA ALA A 952 28.04 0.70 -4.68
C ALA A 952 27.21 1.17 -5.89
N ILE A 953 27.81 1.86 -6.85
CA ILE A 953 27.15 2.26 -8.10
C ILE A 953 26.73 1.03 -8.89
N LEU A 954 27.64 0.09 -9.17
CA LEU A 954 27.37 -1.09 -9.99
C LEU A 954 26.35 -2.05 -9.38
N GLY A 955 26.24 -2.09 -8.04
CA GLY A 955 25.22 -2.90 -7.35
C GLY A 955 23.78 -2.51 -7.69
N VAL A 956 23.52 -1.21 -7.92
CA VAL A 956 22.17 -0.69 -8.24
C VAL A 956 22.05 -0.15 -9.68
N LEU A 957 23.16 -0.07 -10.42
CA LEU A 957 23.22 0.48 -11.78
C LEU A 957 22.22 -0.17 -12.75
N PRO A 958 22.08 -1.51 -12.82
CA PRO A 958 21.14 -2.13 -13.74
C PRO A 958 19.71 -1.64 -13.51
N ILE A 959 19.28 -1.54 -12.25
CA ILE A 959 17.93 -1.09 -11.88
C ILE A 959 17.74 0.40 -12.17
N ALA A 960 18.77 1.24 -11.94
CA ALA A 960 18.70 2.66 -12.27
C ALA A 960 18.46 2.92 -13.78
N PHE A 961 18.90 2.01 -14.66
CA PHE A 961 18.62 2.07 -16.10
C PHE A 961 17.42 1.20 -16.52
N GLY A 962 16.68 0.62 -15.58
CA GLY A 962 15.56 -0.28 -15.85
C GLY A 962 15.97 -1.62 -16.49
N LEU A 963 17.24 -2.02 -16.40
CA LEU A 963 17.76 -3.26 -17.00
C LEU A 963 17.53 -4.46 -16.07
N GLY A 964 16.71 -5.41 -16.51
CA GLY A 964 16.55 -6.74 -15.92
C GLY A 964 17.30 -7.79 -16.72
N LEU A 965 18.54 -8.07 -16.34
CA LEU A 965 19.31 -9.16 -16.92
C LEU A 965 18.87 -10.45 -16.25
N GLU A 966 18.36 -11.46 -16.92
CA GLU A 966 18.08 -12.78 -16.33
C GLU A 966 19.24 -13.74 -16.63
N ILE A 967 20.04 -14.06 -15.61
CA ILE A 967 21.26 -14.88 -15.80
C ILE A 967 20.90 -16.32 -16.21
N PHE A 968 19.85 -16.89 -15.61
CA PHE A 968 19.52 -18.30 -15.82
C PHE A 968 18.80 -18.55 -17.16
N HIS A 969 17.90 -17.65 -17.55
CA HIS A 969 17.14 -17.75 -18.80
C HIS A 969 17.80 -17.02 -19.98
N HIS A 970 18.89 -16.29 -19.74
CA HIS A 970 19.62 -15.52 -20.76
C HIS A 970 18.76 -14.47 -21.46
N GLU A 971 17.80 -13.89 -20.75
CA GLU A 971 16.92 -12.85 -21.26
C GLU A 971 17.35 -11.49 -20.74
N THR A 972 17.20 -10.45 -21.57
CA THR A 972 17.44 -9.06 -21.15
C THR A 972 16.15 -8.28 -21.29
N THR A 973 15.59 -7.88 -20.16
CA THR A 973 14.38 -7.05 -20.08
C THR A 973 14.78 -5.59 -19.84
N ILE A 974 13.99 -4.68 -20.40
CA ILE A 974 14.14 -3.24 -20.18
C ILE A 974 12.81 -2.72 -19.66
N ASN A 975 12.84 -1.97 -18.56
CA ASN A 975 11.70 -1.42 -17.85
C ASN A 975 10.67 -2.49 -17.42
N ALA A 976 11.15 -3.64 -16.92
CA ALA A 976 10.27 -4.65 -16.34
C ALA A 976 9.44 -4.05 -15.18
N PRO A 977 8.17 -4.44 -15.00
CA PRO A 977 7.30 -3.92 -13.94
C PRO A 977 7.94 -4.00 -12.55
N SER A 978 8.70 -5.07 -12.30
CA SER A 978 9.47 -5.31 -11.08
C SER A 978 10.56 -4.26 -10.82
N THR A 979 11.15 -3.67 -11.88
CA THR A 979 12.19 -2.64 -11.76
C THR A 979 11.63 -1.23 -11.63
N GLN A 980 10.48 -0.94 -12.25
CA GLN A 980 9.92 0.41 -12.38
C GLN A 980 9.68 1.11 -11.03
N TRP A 981 9.26 0.37 -10.01
CA TRP A 981 9.11 0.85 -8.63
C TRP A 981 10.37 1.47 -8.05
N TRP A 982 11.53 1.02 -8.52
CA TRP A 982 12.82 1.24 -7.89
C TRP A 982 13.79 2.06 -8.74
N ILE A 983 13.40 2.42 -9.97
CA ILE A 983 14.20 3.24 -10.88
C ILE A 983 14.53 4.57 -10.20
N SER A 984 13.52 5.35 -9.77
CA SER A 984 13.74 6.70 -9.20
C SER A 984 14.60 6.68 -7.93
N LEU A 985 14.51 5.62 -7.13
CA LEU A 985 15.32 5.41 -5.92
C LEU A 985 16.77 5.04 -6.28
N SER A 986 16.96 4.09 -7.20
CA SER A 986 18.27 3.64 -7.68
C SER A 986 19.01 4.74 -8.44
N SER A 987 18.31 5.48 -9.31
CA SER A 987 18.82 6.64 -10.06
C SER A 987 19.36 7.71 -9.11
N ALA A 988 18.61 8.03 -8.04
CA ALA A 988 19.07 8.99 -7.04
C ALA A 988 20.39 8.56 -6.39
N ILE A 989 20.55 7.28 -6.07
CA ILE A 989 21.79 6.77 -5.45
C ILE A 989 22.92 6.74 -6.47
N VAL A 990 22.70 6.22 -7.68
CA VAL A 990 23.71 6.10 -8.74
C VAL A 990 24.26 7.47 -9.15
N PHE A 991 23.39 8.41 -9.53
CA PHE A 991 23.83 9.73 -10.00
C PHE A 991 24.37 10.56 -8.85
N GLY A 992 23.73 10.49 -7.69
CA GLY A 992 24.17 11.15 -6.47
C GLY A 992 25.57 10.70 -6.04
N LEU A 993 25.83 9.39 -5.99
CA LEU A 993 27.11 8.82 -5.58
C LEU A 993 28.19 9.04 -6.64
N SER A 994 27.86 8.91 -7.92
CA SER A 994 28.78 9.19 -9.04
C SER A 994 29.29 10.63 -8.96
N PHE A 995 28.38 11.59 -8.80
CA PHE A 995 28.70 13.00 -8.71
C PHE A 995 29.45 13.33 -7.41
N ALA A 996 28.99 12.81 -6.27
CA ALA A 996 29.61 13.01 -4.97
C ALA A 996 31.03 12.43 -4.89
N THR A 997 31.29 11.30 -5.53
CA THR A 997 32.63 10.66 -5.53
C THR A 997 33.65 11.54 -6.25
N VAL A 998 33.31 12.05 -7.43
CA VAL A 998 34.18 12.98 -8.18
C VAL A 998 34.46 14.23 -7.36
N LEU A 999 33.44 14.80 -6.74
CA LEU A 999 33.60 15.97 -5.87
C LEU A 999 34.40 15.65 -4.60
N THR A 1000 34.19 14.50 -3.98
CA THR A 1000 34.94 14.09 -2.77
C THR A 1000 36.43 13.97 -3.06
N LEU A 1001 36.81 13.42 -4.21
CA LEU A 1001 38.22 13.22 -4.57
C LEU A 1001 38.94 14.52 -4.98
N VAL A 1002 38.22 15.59 -5.37
CA VAL A 1002 38.83 16.85 -5.85
C VAL A 1002 38.56 18.04 -4.93
N VAL A 1003 37.30 18.20 -4.50
CA VAL A 1003 36.83 19.33 -3.69
C VAL A 1003 37.18 19.15 -2.22
N THR A 1004 37.05 17.96 -1.64
CA THR A 1004 37.40 17.73 -0.23
C THR A 1004 38.88 18.05 0.07
N PRO A 1005 39.87 17.63 -0.75
CA PRO A 1005 41.27 18.05 -0.59
C PRO A 1005 41.45 19.58 -0.64
N SER A 1006 40.74 20.25 -1.56
CA SER A 1006 40.76 21.70 -1.69
C SER A 1006 40.15 22.38 -0.47
N MET A 1007 39.04 21.85 0.07
CA MET A 1007 38.42 22.35 1.30
C MET A 1007 39.30 22.12 2.53
N LEU A 1008 39.99 20.98 2.65
CA LEU A 1008 40.99 20.75 3.69
C LEU A 1008 42.09 21.82 3.64
N MET A 1009 42.52 22.22 2.45
CA MET A 1009 43.47 23.33 2.25
C MET A 1009 42.97 24.72 2.64
N VAL A 1010 41.66 24.97 2.59
CA VAL A 1010 41.09 26.27 3.01
C VAL A 1010 40.81 26.28 4.51
N PHE A 1011 40.10 25.27 5.01
CA PHE A 1011 39.47 25.34 6.33
C PHE A 1011 40.31 24.83 7.49
N THR A 1012 41.36 24.03 7.25
CA THR A 1012 42.25 23.57 8.33
C THR A 1012 43.40 24.55 8.58
N ARG A 1013 43.80 24.77 9.84
CA ARG A 1013 44.85 25.75 10.17
C ARG A 1013 46.25 25.18 9.90
N ALA A 1014 47.12 25.97 9.28
CA ALA A 1014 48.55 25.66 9.22
C ALA A 1014 49.16 25.68 10.63
N LYS A 1015 50.06 24.73 10.95
CA LYS A 1015 50.82 24.76 12.20
C LYS A 1015 51.66 26.04 12.16
N VAL A 1016 51.40 26.97 13.06
CA VAL A 1016 52.17 28.21 13.15
C VAL A 1016 53.57 27.82 13.62
N LYS A 1017 54.58 28.02 12.77
CA LYS A 1017 55.98 28.02 13.22
C LYS A 1017 56.09 29.08 14.34
N PRO A 1018 56.60 28.74 15.54
CA PRO A 1018 56.82 29.73 16.58
C PRO A 1018 57.83 30.76 16.05
N GLY A 1019 57.38 31.99 15.80
CA GLY A 1019 58.25 33.10 15.37
C GLY A 1019 57.75 34.00 14.23
N ALA A 1020 56.68 33.65 13.50
CA ALA A 1020 56.21 34.51 12.41
C ALA A 1020 55.19 35.56 12.90
N ARG A 1021 55.65 36.82 13.03
CA ARG A 1021 54.83 38.02 13.26
C ARG A 1021 53.63 38.02 12.29
N ARG A 1022 52.40 38.07 12.83
CA ARG A 1022 51.17 38.20 12.03
C ARG A 1022 50.58 39.61 12.15
N GLY A 1023 50.27 40.17 10.97
CA GLY A 1023 49.75 41.52 10.77
C GLY A 1023 48.25 41.70 11.07
N LEU A 1024 47.81 42.94 10.82
CA LEU A 1024 46.63 43.66 11.31
C LEU A 1024 45.26 42.92 11.39
N ILE A 1025 45.05 41.85 10.64
CA ILE A 1025 43.72 41.20 10.51
C ILE A 1025 43.32 40.42 11.77
N SER A 1026 44.28 40.06 12.64
CA SER A 1026 44.02 39.37 13.91
C SER A 1026 43.44 40.26 15.02
N ARG A 1027 43.33 41.58 14.82
CA ARG A 1027 42.80 42.52 15.83
C ARG A 1027 41.28 42.69 15.82
N LEU A 1028 40.58 42.26 14.76
CA LEU A 1028 39.13 42.45 14.67
C LEU A 1028 38.28 41.44 15.45
N PHE A 1029 38.85 40.34 15.95
CA PHE A 1029 38.09 39.26 16.60
C PHE A 1029 38.39 39.05 18.09
N ARG A 1030 38.93 40.04 18.80
CA ARG A 1030 39.13 39.92 20.25
C ARG A 1030 38.06 40.68 21.03
N ARG A 1031 37.04 39.97 21.51
CA ARG A 1031 36.18 40.42 22.62
C ARG A 1031 36.62 39.71 23.90
N GLY A 1032 36.80 40.51 24.95
CA GLY A 1032 37.70 40.25 26.06
C GLY A 1032 37.25 39.23 27.10
N LYS A 1033 38.26 38.77 27.86
CA LYS A 1033 38.13 38.33 29.24
C LYS A 1033 39.36 38.86 29.99
N GLY A 1034 39.07 39.53 31.11
CA GLY A 1034 40.02 40.26 31.93
C GLY A 1034 40.98 39.36 32.69
N GLU A 1035 42.05 40.02 33.13
CA GLU A 1035 43.12 39.57 34.01
C GLU A 1035 42.61 39.00 35.34
N ILE A 1036 43.35 38.05 35.92
CA ILE A 1036 43.81 38.07 37.32
C ILE A 1036 45.12 37.26 37.39
N SER A 1037 45.95 37.74 38.29
CA SER A 1037 47.40 37.63 38.53
C SER A 1037 48.04 36.25 38.68
N SER A 1038 49.31 36.22 38.26
CA SER A 1038 50.38 35.31 38.66
C SER A 1038 50.94 35.66 40.05
N ASP A 1039 51.31 34.64 40.83
CA ASP A 1039 52.49 34.69 41.69
C ASP A 1039 53.23 33.33 41.60
N ALA A 1040 54.53 33.43 41.34
CA ALA A 1040 55.53 32.35 41.25
C ALA A 1040 56.08 32.02 42.68
N PRO A 1041 57.11 31.16 42.96
CA PRO A 1041 58.20 30.73 42.06
C PRO A 1041 58.84 29.31 42.26
N THR A 1042 59.64 28.90 41.25
CA THR A 1042 60.95 28.15 41.25
C THR A 1042 61.03 26.74 41.90
N VAL A 1043 61.74 25.73 41.39
CA VAL A 1043 63.19 25.61 41.06
C VAL A 1043 63.44 24.35 40.19
N ASP A 1044 64.55 24.40 39.44
CA ASP A 1044 65.28 23.42 38.60
C ASP A 1044 65.34 21.93 39.03
N ALA A 1045 65.47 21.02 38.03
CA ALA A 1045 66.72 20.29 37.70
C ALA A 1045 66.52 18.89 37.09
N ALA A 1046 67.26 18.65 35.98
CA ALA A 1046 67.94 17.42 35.54
C ALA A 1046 67.18 16.06 35.33
N GLU A 1047 67.34 15.55 34.09
CA GLU A 1047 67.17 14.17 33.56
C GLU A 1047 67.91 13.07 34.38
N PRO A 1048 67.68 11.73 34.21
CA PRO A 1048 67.35 11.01 32.96
C PRO A 1048 66.42 9.76 33.06
N ALA A 1049 66.22 9.15 31.89
CA ALA A 1049 65.40 7.97 31.55
C ALA A 1049 65.60 6.70 32.41
N ILE A 1050 64.50 6.01 32.79
CA ILE A 1050 64.46 4.56 33.07
C ILE A 1050 63.09 3.94 32.72
N ALA A 1051 63.16 2.86 31.95
CA ALA A 1051 62.36 1.62 31.81
C ALA A 1051 60.87 1.50 32.23
N PHE A 1052 60.15 0.73 31.40
CA PHE A 1052 58.88 0.03 31.66
C PHE A 1052 58.77 -0.62 33.07
N PRO A 1053 57.55 -0.76 33.59
CA PRO A 1053 56.98 -2.12 33.66
C PRO A 1053 55.49 -2.23 33.32
N LYS A 1054 55.07 -3.48 33.15
CA LYS A 1054 53.73 -4.00 32.86
C LYS A 1054 52.75 -3.89 34.05
N ALA A 1055 51.46 -3.87 33.69
CA ALA A 1055 50.29 -4.53 34.29
C ALA A 1055 49.37 -3.75 35.28
N ALA A 1056 48.06 -3.94 35.03
CA ALA A 1056 46.85 -3.58 35.81
C ALA A 1056 46.62 -2.08 36.03
N GLU A 1057 45.49 -1.45 35.68
CA GLU A 1057 44.06 -1.83 35.67
C GLU A 1057 43.31 -1.40 34.40
#